data_AF-A0A523YST7-F1
#
_entry.id   AF-A0A523YST7-F1
#
_cell.length_a   1.000
_cell.length_b   1.000
_cell.length_c   1.000
_cell.angle_alpha   90.00
_cell.angle_beta   90.00
_cell.angle_gamma   90.00
#
_symmetry.space_group_name_H-M   'P 1'
#
loop_
_entity.id
_entity.type
_entity.pdbx_description
1 polymer ?
#
loop_
_entity_poly.entity_id
_entity_poly.type
_entity_poly.pdbx_seq_one_letter_code
_entity_poly.pdbx_strand_id
1 'polypeptide(L)'
;MRHKVFFMYISFLERIKIFFKENLQYPRIYFGKSIKSIPTGAFILFPVQDSQLNCGLSGIVTFKKNNVTAPKIPLRKIESMILHLKGYTYKKLREEKGDLIENYLGGETFIKGLQDHIGNLKLTSPLYTIFKEAPYREKLKGVSLALEKVISGEENEYYQRLNILSFEENEIIIKRISLLKDICWSLKEEILKNIEKIKELTGFTDRNIPLLVFKQFKSINTLFNNLDRLEVRGRDSAGISVIAIVERKDYLKFEKELTKRSLLDEFFSRQKEKILLNRGITVNRHEDNISITFTYKIAAQIGHLGDNVEFLRKQIQDDGIFQSFITLPSVYQTTVAHTRWASMGEISEPNCHPVDNIIHNNKDHESNDNTGIIHACLNGDIDNYLILKEKYERETKKSIPNEITTDTKIIPLQIQKYHENDHPIEESFRLAVNDFTGSHAIAMHTDIAPGKIFLAQRGSGQTLFIGLGKECYLTASEIYGLVEETSRYIKIEGEKSVNGLESKNQGQIFILDQNSCGGLSGIKAMYYDGSPIQLSANDIKQTEITSRDIDRQDFPHYFFKEIFESPGSVEKTVQNRWRISRKNGKRHSLIILEDDVIPPALAEAFQKNRIRNILFIGQGTAGVAACGCAELLNYYLANSSIQVASLKASEFSGSVLKTSLKDTLIIAITQSGTTTDTNMAIDMARQRNAYTMAIVNRRDSDITFRVDGVLYTSTGRDIEMSVASTKAYYSQIAAGSILGLKLAQLTARRDDDFILGELERLMKLPSLMKKVLARKEEIARSAHKFAPTKRYWAVVGSGYNKIAADEIRIKLSELCYKTISSDVVEDKKHID
;
A
#
# COMPACT_ATOMS: atom_id res chain seq x y z
N MET A 1 -14.08 -38.00 22.47
CA MET A 1 -14.64 -36.63 22.65
C MET A 1 -15.43 -36.08 21.45
N ARG A 2 -15.61 -36.78 20.31
CA ARG A 2 -16.42 -36.28 19.17
C ARG A 2 -17.89 -36.72 19.15
N HIS A 3 -18.30 -37.74 19.90
CA HIS A 3 -19.73 -38.12 20.00
C HIS A 3 -20.53 -37.39 21.10
N LYS A 4 -19.86 -36.76 22.09
CA LYS A 4 -20.55 -35.96 23.13
C LYS A 4 -20.96 -34.55 22.67
N VAL A 5 -20.23 -33.95 21.73
CA VAL A 5 -20.56 -32.60 21.22
C VAL A 5 -21.76 -32.64 20.25
N PHE A 6 -21.89 -33.71 19.45
CA PHE A 6 -23.04 -33.87 18.54
C PHE A 6 -24.35 -34.13 19.31
N PHE A 7 -24.31 -34.94 20.38
CA PHE A 7 -25.47 -35.15 21.26
C PHE A 7 -25.81 -33.92 22.12
N MET A 8 -24.84 -33.09 22.52
CA MET A 8 -25.12 -31.80 23.17
C MET A 8 -25.78 -30.80 22.22
N TYR A 9 -25.37 -30.76 20.95
CA TYR A 9 -25.96 -29.87 19.97
C TYR A 9 -27.41 -30.25 19.62
N ILE A 10 -27.70 -31.56 19.50
CA ILE A 10 -29.08 -32.05 19.29
C ILE A 10 -29.93 -31.84 20.55
N SER A 11 -29.39 -32.08 21.76
CA SER A 11 -30.11 -31.82 23.02
C SER A 11 -30.40 -30.33 23.25
N PHE A 12 -29.48 -29.44 22.87
CA PHE A 12 -29.67 -27.99 22.94
C PHE A 12 -30.69 -27.50 21.92
N LEU A 13 -30.66 -28.02 20.69
CA LEU A 13 -31.64 -27.69 19.65
C LEU A 13 -33.03 -28.27 19.94
N GLU A 14 -33.15 -29.46 20.55
CA GLU A 14 -34.43 -30.01 21.02
C GLU A 14 -34.99 -29.24 22.23
N ARG A 15 -34.15 -28.84 23.20
CA ARG A 15 -34.58 -27.98 24.33
C ARG A 15 -35.01 -26.59 23.87
N ILE A 16 -34.34 -26.02 22.87
CA ILE A 16 -34.77 -24.77 22.21
C ILE A 16 -36.10 -25.00 21.48
N LYS A 17 -36.25 -26.11 20.73
CA LYS A 17 -37.54 -26.45 20.08
C LYS A 17 -38.68 -26.62 21.07
N ILE A 18 -38.46 -27.28 22.21
CA ILE A 18 -39.46 -27.49 23.28
C ILE A 18 -39.76 -26.15 23.97
N PHE A 19 -38.74 -25.36 24.33
CA PHE A 19 -38.89 -24.03 24.93
C PHE A 19 -39.69 -23.07 24.04
N PHE A 20 -39.46 -23.10 22.73
CA PHE A 20 -40.20 -22.30 21.75
C PHE A 20 -41.54 -22.90 21.32
N LYS A 21 -41.82 -24.20 21.56
CA LYS A 21 -43.14 -24.83 21.30
C LYS A 21 -44.10 -24.63 22.48
N GLU A 22 -43.58 -24.53 23.70
CA GLU A 22 -44.37 -24.31 24.93
C GLU A 22 -44.58 -22.83 25.26
N ASN A 23 -43.67 -21.91 24.90
CA ASN A 23 -43.76 -20.49 25.29
C ASN A 23 -44.08 -19.51 24.15
N LEU A 24 -44.08 -19.94 22.88
CA LEU A 24 -44.39 -19.08 21.75
C LEU A 24 -45.17 -19.88 20.69
N GLN A 25 -46.41 -19.50 20.40
CA GLN A 25 -47.07 -19.95 19.18
C GLN A 25 -46.27 -19.43 17.97
N TYR A 26 -45.36 -20.28 17.47
CA TYR A 26 -44.57 -20.19 16.22
C TYR A 26 -43.43 -19.14 16.14
N PRO A 27 -42.14 -19.52 16.30
CA PRO A 27 -41.04 -18.79 15.67
C PRO A 27 -40.38 -19.64 14.58
N ARG A 28 -40.37 -19.08 13.36
CA ARG A 28 -39.78 -19.70 12.17
C ARG A 28 -38.31 -19.26 12.08
N ILE A 29 -37.36 -20.10 12.48
CA ILE A 29 -35.91 -19.81 12.46
C ILE A 29 -35.27 -20.39 11.19
N TYR A 30 -34.46 -19.60 10.50
CA TYR A 30 -33.82 -19.95 9.24
C TYR A 30 -32.31 -19.62 9.28
N PHE A 31 -31.50 -20.30 8.48
CA PHE A 31 -30.06 -20.08 8.41
C PHE A 31 -29.67 -19.78 6.97
N GLY A 32 -28.91 -18.69 6.75
CA GLY A 32 -28.38 -18.39 5.42
C GLY A 32 -29.43 -18.16 4.33
N LYS A 33 -30.69 -17.80 4.67
CA LYS A 33 -31.78 -17.57 3.70
C LYS A 33 -32.12 -16.09 3.55
N SER A 34 -32.49 -15.70 2.33
CA SER A 34 -32.85 -14.33 1.98
C SER A 34 -34.15 -13.90 2.67
N ILE A 35 -34.12 -12.76 3.39
CA ILE A 35 -35.25 -12.15 4.12
C ILE A 35 -36.55 -12.10 3.31
N LYS A 36 -36.46 -11.89 1.98
CA LYS A 36 -37.64 -11.82 1.10
C LYS A 36 -38.39 -13.14 0.96
N SER A 37 -37.72 -14.26 1.19
CA SER A 37 -38.30 -15.60 1.06
C SER A 37 -38.88 -16.14 2.36
N ILE A 38 -38.90 -15.31 3.41
CA ILE A 38 -39.16 -15.76 4.76
C ILE A 38 -40.23 -14.90 5.41
N PRO A 39 -41.25 -15.52 6.00
CA PRO A 39 -42.37 -14.81 6.62
C PRO A 39 -41.90 -13.91 7.78
N THR A 40 -42.58 -12.76 7.92
CA THR A 40 -42.36 -11.76 8.96
C THR A 40 -42.41 -12.39 10.37
N GLY A 41 -41.47 -12.01 11.24
CA GLY A 41 -41.30 -12.61 12.58
C GLY A 41 -40.31 -13.79 12.63
N ALA A 42 -39.62 -14.09 11.52
CA ALA A 42 -38.59 -15.11 11.44
C ALA A 42 -37.22 -14.62 11.91
N PHE A 43 -36.46 -15.49 12.60
CA PHE A 43 -35.05 -15.24 12.96
C PHE A 43 -34.12 -15.85 11.92
N ILE A 44 -33.13 -15.09 11.43
CA ILE A 44 -32.16 -15.58 10.45
C ILE A 44 -30.74 -15.42 10.99
N LEU A 45 -29.96 -16.50 10.97
CA LEU A 45 -28.59 -16.53 11.49
C LEU A 45 -27.58 -16.72 10.33
N PHE A 46 -26.53 -15.90 10.28
CA PHE A 46 -25.43 -15.95 9.30
C PHE A 46 -24.07 -16.03 10.02
N PRO A 47 -23.10 -16.82 9.54
CA PRO A 47 -21.80 -16.96 10.20
C PRO A 47 -20.75 -15.92 9.74
N VAL A 48 -19.77 -15.67 10.61
CA VAL A 48 -18.62 -14.74 10.50
C VAL A 48 -17.34 -15.50 10.12
N GLN A 49 -16.36 -14.85 9.49
CA GLN A 49 -14.98 -15.36 9.32
C GLN A 49 -13.92 -14.30 9.67
N ASP A 50 -12.93 -14.71 10.46
CA ASP A 50 -11.79 -13.90 10.94
C ASP A 50 -10.49 -14.34 10.24
N SER A 51 -9.80 -13.45 9.49
CA SER A 51 -8.33 -13.41 9.24
C SER A 51 -7.93 -12.77 7.89
N GLN A 52 -7.71 -11.46 7.79
CA GLN A 52 -7.25 -10.82 6.54
C GLN A 52 -6.02 -9.91 6.74
N LEU A 53 -4.90 -10.21 6.08
CA LEU A 53 -3.67 -9.41 6.05
C LEU A 53 -3.00 -9.46 4.65
N ASN A 54 -2.34 -8.38 4.21
CA ASN A 54 -2.07 -8.07 2.79
C ASN A 54 -0.68 -8.52 2.24
N CYS A 55 -0.65 -9.03 1.01
CA CYS A 55 0.52 -9.27 0.14
C CYS A 55 0.51 -8.32 -1.10
N GLY A 56 1.53 -8.32 -1.97
CA GLY A 56 1.74 -7.26 -2.98
C GLY A 56 1.87 -7.72 -4.44
N LEU A 57 1.08 -7.15 -5.38
CA LEU A 57 1.11 -7.41 -6.83
C LEU A 57 1.62 -6.18 -7.61
N SER A 58 2.39 -6.38 -8.69
CA SER A 58 2.70 -5.32 -9.67
C SER A 58 2.80 -5.85 -11.11
N GLY A 59 2.31 -5.11 -12.10
CA GLY A 59 2.40 -5.48 -13.52
C GLY A 59 2.49 -4.25 -14.44
N ILE A 60 2.99 -4.44 -15.66
CA ILE A 60 3.13 -3.38 -16.67
C ILE A 60 2.65 -3.85 -18.05
N VAL A 61 1.93 -2.96 -18.74
CA VAL A 61 1.54 -3.09 -20.15
C VAL A 61 1.98 -1.84 -20.88
N THR A 62 2.96 -1.93 -21.78
CA THR A 62 3.30 -0.79 -22.65
C THR A 62 2.28 -0.69 -23.77
N PHE A 63 1.89 0.49 -24.23
CA PHE A 63 0.91 0.64 -25.32
C PHE A 63 1.52 1.29 -26.57
N LYS A 64 0.84 1.17 -27.72
CA LYS A 64 1.29 1.74 -29.00
C LYS A 64 1.00 3.25 -29.03
N LYS A 65 2.05 4.07 -28.95
CA LYS A 65 1.91 5.52 -29.14
C LYS A 65 1.88 5.85 -30.63
N ASN A 66 1.07 6.82 -31.04
CA ASN A 66 1.25 7.46 -32.35
C ASN A 66 2.69 7.98 -32.43
N ASN A 67 3.35 7.85 -33.58
CA ASN A 67 4.75 8.25 -33.80
C ASN A 67 5.01 9.70 -33.32
N VAL A 68 5.44 9.85 -32.07
CA VAL A 68 5.89 11.12 -31.50
C VAL A 68 7.41 11.11 -31.61
N THR A 69 7.93 12.12 -32.28
CA THR A 69 9.37 12.41 -32.33
C THR A 69 9.95 12.44 -30.91
N ALA A 70 11.12 11.80 -30.73
CA ALA A 70 11.85 11.82 -29.47
C ALA A 70 11.91 13.26 -28.92
N PRO A 71 11.31 13.55 -27.75
CA PRO A 71 11.38 14.90 -27.20
C PRO A 71 12.84 15.25 -26.95
N LYS A 72 13.31 16.37 -27.50
CA LYS A 72 14.67 16.86 -27.26
C LYS A 72 14.88 17.02 -25.75
N ILE A 73 15.98 16.49 -25.21
CA ILE A 73 16.34 16.68 -23.80
C ILE A 73 16.51 18.18 -23.56
N PRO A 74 15.67 18.83 -22.73
CA PRO A 74 15.67 20.28 -22.57
C PRO A 74 16.74 20.73 -21.56
N LEU A 75 17.97 20.21 -21.67
CA LEU A 75 19.01 20.33 -20.65
C LEU A 75 19.36 21.80 -20.34
N ARG A 76 19.58 22.61 -21.36
CA ARG A 76 19.86 24.05 -21.20
C ARG A 76 18.72 24.78 -20.48
N LYS A 77 17.47 24.36 -20.71
CA LYS A 77 16.29 24.93 -20.06
C LYS A 77 16.20 24.49 -18.60
N ILE A 78 16.51 23.23 -18.29
CA ILE A 78 16.58 22.74 -16.91
C ILE A 78 17.68 23.50 -16.13
N GLU A 79 18.87 23.64 -16.73
CA GLU A 79 19.98 24.41 -16.15
C GLU A 79 19.58 25.87 -15.89
N SER A 80 18.94 26.53 -16.86
CA SER A 80 18.48 27.91 -16.69
C SER A 80 17.39 28.03 -15.62
N MET A 81 16.49 27.05 -15.51
CA MET A 81 15.47 27.04 -14.46
C MET A 81 16.09 26.90 -13.06
N ILE A 82 17.11 26.06 -12.87
CA ILE A 82 17.80 25.95 -11.58
C ILE A 82 18.58 27.23 -11.25
N LEU A 83 19.20 27.86 -12.25
CA LEU A 83 19.82 29.17 -12.05
C LEU A 83 18.79 30.24 -11.65
N HIS A 84 17.59 30.18 -12.25
CA HIS A 84 16.50 31.08 -11.90
C HIS A 84 16.05 30.91 -10.45
N LEU A 85 15.96 29.67 -9.92
CA LEU A 85 15.63 29.44 -8.49
C LEU A 85 16.53 30.22 -7.53
N LYS A 86 17.84 30.36 -7.86
CA LYS A 86 18.80 31.13 -7.05
C LYS A 86 18.51 32.63 -7.01
N GLY A 87 17.66 33.15 -7.90
CA GLY A 87 17.16 34.52 -7.90
C GLY A 87 16.03 34.76 -6.90
N TYR A 88 15.29 33.71 -6.53
CA TYR A 88 14.04 33.79 -5.77
C TYR A 88 14.12 33.10 -4.42
N THR A 89 15.31 33.09 -3.82
CA THR A 89 15.51 32.58 -2.46
C THR A 89 14.89 33.53 -1.44
N TYR A 90 14.60 33.03 -0.23
CA TYR A 90 14.01 33.81 0.86
C TYR A 90 14.80 35.11 1.08
N LYS A 91 16.13 34.99 1.19
CA LYS A 91 17.01 36.13 1.45
C LYS A 91 16.89 37.21 0.37
N LYS A 92 16.92 36.84 -0.91
CA LYS A 92 16.83 37.80 -2.03
C LYS A 92 15.48 38.50 -2.08
N LEU A 93 14.39 37.75 -1.95
CA LEU A 93 13.06 38.34 -1.95
C LEU A 93 12.86 39.30 -0.77
N ARG A 94 13.44 39.00 0.39
CA ARG A 94 13.41 39.94 1.53
C ARG A 94 14.27 41.18 1.31
N GLU A 95 15.45 41.05 0.72
CA GLU A 95 16.32 42.19 0.35
C GLU A 95 15.64 43.11 -0.67
N GLU A 96 14.91 42.54 -1.63
CA GLU A 96 14.25 43.26 -2.73
C GLU A 96 12.80 43.69 -2.41
N LYS A 97 12.29 43.41 -1.20
CA LYS A 97 10.88 43.59 -0.80
C LYS A 97 9.88 42.90 -1.76
N GLY A 98 10.27 41.77 -2.33
CA GLY A 98 9.43 40.96 -3.21
C GLY A 98 8.36 40.17 -2.44
N ASP A 99 7.27 39.83 -3.14
CA ASP A 99 6.21 38.99 -2.60
C ASP A 99 6.69 37.53 -2.44
N LEU A 100 6.79 37.08 -1.19
CA LEU A 100 7.23 35.73 -0.84
C LEU A 100 6.17 34.67 -1.20
N ILE A 101 4.89 34.98 -1.01
CA ILE A 101 3.78 34.06 -1.28
C ILE A 101 3.75 33.75 -2.77
N GLU A 102 3.83 34.78 -3.62
CA GLU A 102 3.78 34.59 -5.07
C GLU A 102 5.11 34.04 -5.62
N ASN A 103 6.25 34.65 -5.26
CA ASN A 103 7.49 34.49 -6.02
C ASN A 103 8.54 33.57 -5.37
N TYR A 104 8.37 33.14 -4.12
CA TYR A 104 9.36 32.26 -3.46
C TYR A 104 9.68 31.03 -4.30
N LEU A 105 10.97 30.81 -4.58
CA LEU A 105 11.48 29.76 -5.47
C LEU A 105 10.86 29.79 -6.89
N GLY A 106 10.55 30.97 -7.40
CA GLY A 106 9.98 31.21 -8.73
C GLY A 106 8.47 30.98 -8.83
N GLY A 107 7.81 30.61 -7.72
CA GLY A 107 6.36 30.36 -7.69
C GLY A 107 5.96 28.91 -8.05
N GLU A 108 4.71 28.57 -7.75
CA GLU A 108 4.22 27.18 -7.90
C GLU A 108 4.19 26.70 -9.35
N THR A 109 3.75 27.54 -10.29
CA THR A 109 3.71 27.22 -11.73
C THR A 109 5.11 26.93 -12.28
N PHE A 110 6.12 27.67 -11.81
CA PHE A 110 7.51 27.48 -12.22
C PHE A 110 8.06 26.13 -11.73
N ILE A 111 7.84 25.80 -10.46
CA ILE A 111 8.27 24.54 -9.86
C ILE A 111 7.57 23.35 -10.53
N LYS A 112 6.26 23.44 -10.79
CA LYS A 112 5.51 22.43 -11.57
C LYS A 112 6.08 22.27 -12.98
N GLY A 113 6.41 23.38 -13.64
CA GLY A 113 7.11 23.36 -14.91
C GLY A 113 8.43 22.60 -14.83
N LEU A 114 9.26 22.83 -13.81
CA LEU A 114 10.52 22.11 -13.61
C LEU A 114 10.27 20.61 -13.40
N GLN A 115 9.28 20.27 -12.56
CA GLN A 115 8.86 18.89 -12.31
C GLN A 115 8.45 18.17 -13.60
N ASP A 116 7.72 18.83 -14.48
CA ASP A 116 7.33 18.25 -15.78
C ASP A 116 8.52 18.00 -16.70
N HIS A 117 9.48 18.94 -16.78
CA HIS A 117 10.68 18.76 -17.59
C HIS A 117 11.54 17.59 -17.09
N ILE A 118 11.73 17.47 -15.77
CA ILE A 118 12.45 16.35 -15.15
C ILE A 118 11.68 15.03 -15.33
N GLY A 119 10.38 15.01 -15.06
CA GLY A 119 9.55 13.82 -15.21
C GLY A 119 9.53 13.29 -16.65
N ASN A 120 9.61 14.17 -17.65
CA ASN A 120 9.72 13.77 -19.06
C ASN A 120 11.05 13.08 -19.40
N LEU A 121 12.10 13.23 -18.59
CA LEU A 121 13.36 12.50 -18.79
C LEU A 121 13.23 11.00 -18.49
N LYS A 122 12.19 10.58 -17.75
CA LYS A 122 11.88 9.16 -17.48
C LYS A 122 11.31 8.44 -18.70
N LEU A 123 10.83 9.17 -19.70
CA LEU A 123 10.32 8.58 -20.94
C LEU A 123 11.42 7.79 -21.65
N THR A 124 11.04 6.72 -22.35
CA THR A 124 11.99 5.73 -22.90
C THR A 124 13.07 6.37 -23.76
N SER A 125 12.69 7.29 -24.66
CA SER A 125 13.65 7.89 -25.61
C SER A 125 14.64 8.88 -24.96
N PRO A 126 14.21 9.85 -24.13
CA PRO A 126 15.13 10.66 -23.33
C PRO A 126 16.03 9.82 -22.44
N LEU A 127 15.47 8.86 -21.69
CA LEU A 127 16.24 8.02 -20.77
C LEU A 127 17.29 7.18 -21.51
N TYR A 128 16.95 6.63 -22.68
CA TYR A 128 17.90 5.91 -23.54
C TYR A 128 19.05 6.82 -24.02
N THR A 129 18.75 8.05 -24.40
CA THR A 129 19.78 9.02 -24.82
C THR A 129 20.74 9.31 -23.65
N ILE A 130 20.21 9.54 -22.45
CA ILE A 130 21.00 9.73 -21.23
C ILE A 130 21.78 8.44 -20.89
N PHE A 131 21.22 7.26 -21.12
CA PHE A 131 21.88 5.97 -20.92
C PHE A 131 23.09 5.80 -21.86
N LYS A 132 23.00 6.19 -23.13
CA LYS A 132 24.13 6.09 -24.07
C LYS A 132 25.20 7.14 -23.79
N GLU A 133 24.81 8.38 -23.60
CA GLU A 133 25.72 9.52 -23.67
C GLU A 133 26.20 10.01 -22.28
N ALA A 134 27.48 9.78 -21.98
CA ALA A 134 28.10 10.23 -20.73
C ALA A 134 27.97 11.73 -20.44
N PRO A 135 28.10 12.64 -21.42
CA PRO A 135 27.98 14.08 -21.16
C PRO A 135 26.62 14.49 -20.59
N TYR A 136 25.53 13.84 -20.99
CA TYR A 136 24.21 14.12 -20.42
C TYR A 136 24.12 13.68 -18.95
N ARG A 137 24.69 12.52 -18.60
CA ARG A 137 24.74 12.04 -17.21
C ARG A 137 25.52 12.97 -16.31
N GLU A 138 26.70 13.40 -16.73
CA GLU A 138 27.54 14.30 -15.92
C GLU A 138 26.89 15.67 -15.72
N LYS A 139 26.23 16.21 -16.76
CA LYS A 139 25.47 17.46 -16.61
C LYS A 139 24.26 17.31 -15.69
N LEU A 140 23.51 16.21 -15.78
CA LEU A 140 22.39 15.94 -14.88
C LEU A 140 22.83 15.73 -13.42
N LYS A 141 24.00 15.13 -13.19
CA LYS A 141 24.61 15.09 -11.84
C LYS A 141 24.91 16.50 -11.34
N GLY A 142 25.49 17.36 -12.18
CA GLY A 142 25.73 18.77 -11.85
C GLY A 142 24.46 19.56 -11.53
N VAL A 143 23.40 19.34 -12.31
CA VAL A 143 22.04 19.87 -12.08
C VAL A 143 21.50 19.41 -10.73
N SER A 144 21.61 18.11 -10.40
CA SER A 144 21.18 17.55 -9.12
C SER A 144 21.91 18.23 -7.96
N LEU A 145 23.24 18.31 -8.00
CA LEU A 145 24.06 18.96 -6.95
C LEU A 145 23.71 20.44 -6.78
N ALA A 146 23.46 21.15 -7.88
CA ALA A 146 23.06 22.56 -7.84
C ALA A 146 21.69 22.75 -7.18
N LEU A 147 20.75 21.84 -7.43
CA LEU A 147 19.42 21.86 -6.81
C LEU A 147 19.48 21.48 -5.32
N GLU A 148 20.26 20.46 -4.94
CA GLU A 148 20.50 20.10 -3.53
C GLU A 148 21.05 21.30 -2.74
N LYS A 149 22.00 22.05 -3.33
CA LYS A 149 22.55 23.25 -2.69
C LYS A 149 21.50 24.35 -2.45
N VAL A 150 20.57 24.54 -3.39
CA VAL A 150 19.45 25.49 -3.20
C VAL A 150 18.54 25.01 -2.08
N ILE A 151 18.12 23.74 -2.13
CA ILE A 151 17.24 23.13 -1.10
C ILE A 151 17.86 23.28 0.28
N SER A 152 19.11 22.85 0.49
CA SER A 152 19.77 22.93 1.79
C SER A 152 19.97 24.38 2.26
N GLY A 153 20.23 25.31 1.33
CA GLY A 153 20.30 26.74 1.64
C GLY A 153 18.98 27.27 2.19
N GLU A 154 17.87 26.97 1.53
CA GLU A 154 16.54 27.41 1.94
C GLU A 154 16.04 26.71 3.21
N GLU A 155 16.35 25.43 3.41
CA GLU A 155 16.01 24.74 4.66
C GLU A 155 16.71 25.39 5.86
N ASN A 156 17.99 25.72 5.72
CA ASN A 156 18.74 26.40 6.78
C ASN A 156 18.16 27.78 7.09
N GLU A 157 17.84 28.57 6.06
CA GLU A 157 17.21 29.88 6.25
C GLU A 157 15.82 29.73 6.90
N TYR A 158 15.04 28.75 6.45
CA TYR A 158 13.73 28.44 7.02
C TYR A 158 13.80 28.16 8.52
N TYR A 159 14.72 27.29 8.97
CA TYR A 159 14.88 26.98 10.40
C TYR A 159 15.30 28.20 11.22
N GLN A 160 16.13 29.09 10.68
CA GLN A 160 16.56 30.31 11.36
C GLN A 160 15.43 31.34 11.50
N ARG A 161 14.43 31.31 10.62
CA ARG A 161 13.36 32.31 10.51
C ARG A 161 12.00 31.82 10.95
N LEU A 162 11.87 30.57 11.38
CA LEU A 162 10.61 29.93 11.74
C LEU A 162 9.72 30.76 12.70
N ASN A 163 10.34 31.53 13.61
CA ASN A 163 9.63 32.34 14.62
C ASN A 163 9.04 33.66 14.09
N ILE A 164 9.38 34.09 12.88
CA ILE A 164 8.97 35.40 12.32
C ILE A 164 8.12 35.29 11.05
N LEU A 165 7.90 34.07 10.55
CA LEU A 165 7.07 33.84 9.36
C LEU A 165 5.59 33.90 9.69
N SER A 166 4.79 34.41 8.76
CA SER A 166 3.34 34.21 8.80
C SER A 166 3.00 32.72 8.57
N PHE A 167 1.78 32.29 8.90
CA PHE A 167 1.37 30.89 8.65
C PHE A 167 1.36 30.57 7.15
N GLU A 168 0.82 31.50 6.35
CA GLU A 168 0.74 31.33 4.90
C GLU A 168 2.14 31.28 4.26
N GLU A 169 3.06 32.14 4.72
CA GLU A 169 4.45 32.09 4.30
C GLU A 169 5.12 30.76 4.68
N ASN A 170 4.83 30.26 5.89
CA ASN A 170 5.38 29.00 6.36
C ASN A 170 4.90 27.80 5.52
N GLU A 171 3.59 27.69 5.30
CA GLU A 171 3.00 26.63 4.46
C GLU A 171 3.57 26.64 3.04
N ILE A 172 3.69 27.82 2.43
CA ILE A 172 4.25 27.96 1.08
C ILE A 172 5.73 27.55 1.04
N ILE A 173 6.52 27.97 2.03
CA ILE A 173 7.94 27.60 2.09
C ILE A 173 8.10 26.08 2.22
N ILE A 174 7.40 25.45 3.17
CA ILE A 174 7.45 23.99 3.38
C ILE A 174 7.03 23.26 2.11
N LYS A 175 5.89 23.65 1.52
CA LYS A 175 5.34 23.02 0.30
C LYS A 175 6.35 23.10 -0.85
N ARG A 176 6.90 24.28 -1.14
CA ARG A 176 7.82 24.49 -2.27
C ARG A 176 9.18 23.83 -2.07
N ILE A 177 9.74 23.86 -0.85
CA ILE A 177 10.96 23.09 -0.53
C ILE A 177 10.70 21.59 -0.72
N SER A 178 9.56 21.07 -0.25
CA SER A 178 9.20 19.66 -0.42
C SER A 178 9.08 19.27 -1.89
N LEU A 179 8.45 20.10 -2.72
CA LEU A 179 8.37 19.88 -4.17
C LEU A 179 9.75 19.86 -4.83
N LEU A 180 10.67 20.78 -4.46
CA LEU A 180 12.03 20.75 -4.99
C LEU A 180 12.78 19.48 -4.56
N LYS A 181 12.56 18.98 -3.34
CA LYS A 181 13.10 17.69 -2.89
C LYS A 181 12.57 16.51 -3.72
N ASP A 182 11.29 16.51 -4.07
CA ASP A 182 10.70 15.50 -4.95
C ASP A 182 11.32 15.54 -6.36
N ILE A 183 11.56 16.74 -6.91
CA ILE A 183 12.24 16.93 -8.20
C ILE A 183 13.68 16.45 -8.15
N CYS A 184 14.41 16.80 -7.07
CA CYS A 184 15.78 16.38 -6.88
C CYS A 184 15.91 14.86 -6.72
N TRP A 185 14.97 14.25 -6.00
CA TRP A 185 14.86 12.80 -5.88
C TRP A 185 14.62 12.15 -7.23
N SER A 186 13.71 12.70 -8.02
CA SER A 186 13.41 12.21 -9.36
C SER A 186 14.64 12.19 -10.29
N LEU A 187 15.46 13.25 -10.24
CA LEU A 187 16.74 13.32 -10.95
C LEU A 187 17.73 12.24 -10.50
N LYS A 188 17.94 12.12 -9.19
CA LYS A 188 19.00 11.27 -8.62
C LYS A 188 18.62 9.79 -8.63
N GLU A 189 17.45 9.46 -8.13
CA GLU A 189 17.03 8.10 -7.80
C GLU A 189 16.24 7.47 -8.95
N GLU A 190 15.30 8.23 -9.54
CA GLU A 190 14.39 7.68 -10.56
C GLU A 190 14.97 7.79 -11.99
N ILE A 191 15.98 8.64 -12.22
CA ILE A 191 16.65 8.78 -13.51
C ILE A 191 18.09 8.24 -13.44
N LEU A 192 18.97 8.86 -12.66
CA LEU A 192 20.40 8.54 -12.69
C LEU A 192 20.70 7.14 -12.13
N LYS A 193 20.16 6.76 -10.95
CA LYS A 193 20.37 5.41 -10.41
C LYS A 193 19.69 4.33 -11.26
N ASN A 194 18.52 4.60 -11.82
CA ASN A 194 17.85 3.66 -12.72
C ASN A 194 18.64 3.36 -13.99
N ILE A 195 19.37 4.34 -14.52
CA ILE A 195 20.29 4.12 -15.64
C ILE A 195 21.38 3.09 -15.27
N GLU A 196 21.91 3.13 -14.04
CA GLU A 196 22.87 2.14 -13.56
C GLU A 196 22.21 0.78 -13.32
N LYS A 197 21.04 0.74 -12.66
CA LYS A 197 20.28 -0.51 -12.46
C LYS A 197 19.92 -1.20 -13.77
N ILE A 198 19.54 -0.44 -14.80
CA ILE A 198 19.27 -0.97 -16.15
C ILE A 198 20.56 -1.50 -16.78
N LYS A 199 21.69 -0.78 -16.62
CA LYS A 199 22.99 -1.26 -17.10
C LYS A 199 23.38 -2.58 -16.44
N GLU A 200 23.22 -2.69 -15.12
CA GLU A 200 23.54 -3.89 -14.33
C GLU A 200 22.64 -5.08 -14.70
N LEU A 201 21.36 -4.84 -15.00
CA LEU A 201 20.43 -5.87 -15.49
C LEU A 201 20.82 -6.46 -16.84
N THR A 202 21.59 -5.71 -17.64
CA THR A 202 21.99 -6.16 -18.97
C THR A 202 23.29 -6.97 -18.87
N GLY A 203 23.36 -8.12 -19.53
CA GLY A 203 24.60 -8.91 -19.67
C GLY A 203 25.60 -8.31 -20.66
N PHE A 204 25.35 -7.08 -21.15
CA PHE A 204 26.17 -6.39 -22.13
C PHE A 204 27.26 -5.57 -21.42
N THR A 205 28.52 -5.74 -21.84
CA THR A 205 29.66 -5.08 -21.19
C THR A 205 29.74 -3.57 -21.45
N ASP A 206 29.07 -3.09 -22.50
CA ASP A 206 29.03 -1.68 -22.90
C ASP A 206 27.60 -1.13 -22.94
N ARG A 207 27.44 0.21 -22.81
CA ARG A 207 26.13 0.90 -22.94
C ARG A 207 25.62 0.99 -24.38
N ASN A 208 26.11 0.12 -25.27
CA ASN A 208 25.72 0.10 -26.67
C ASN A 208 24.66 -0.97 -26.95
N ILE A 209 23.53 -0.88 -26.24
CA ILE A 209 22.37 -1.73 -26.50
C ILE A 209 21.39 -1.02 -27.44
N PRO A 210 20.63 -1.74 -28.29
CA PRO A 210 19.56 -1.15 -29.08
C PRO A 210 18.45 -0.53 -28.22
N LEU A 211 17.76 0.49 -28.73
CA LEU A 211 16.65 1.16 -28.04
C LEU A 211 15.55 0.19 -27.59
N LEU A 212 15.25 -0.81 -28.43
CA LEU A 212 14.26 -1.84 -28.12
C LEU A 212 14.66 -2.62 -26.85
N VAL A 213 15.90 -3.10 -26.79
CA VAL A 213 16.43 -3.86 -25.65
C VAL A 213 16.41 -3.00 -24.39
N PHE A 214 16.84 -1.74 -24.50
CA PHE A 214 16.77 -0.78 -23.40
C PHE A 214 15.32 -0.60 -22.89
N LYS A 215 14.34 -0.46 -23.78
CA LYS A 215 12.93 -0.31 -23.42
C LYS A 215 12.44 -1.50 -22.59
N GLN A 216 12.81 -2.73 -22.97
CA GLN A 216 12.37 -3.93 -22.28
C GLN A 216 13.02 -4.06 -20.89
N PHE A 217 14.32 -3.82 -20.78
CA PHE A 217 14.99 -3.78 -19.48
C PHE A 217 14.51 -2.62 -18.59
N LYS A 218 14.15 -1.47 -19.16
CA LYS A 218 13.49 -0.38 -18.41
C LYS A 218 12.21 -0.90 -17.76
N SER A 219 11.32 -1.56 -18.51
CA SER A 219 10.07 -2.11 -17.99
C SER A 219 10.29 -3.12 -16.86
N ILE A 220 11.26 -4.02 -17.01
CA ILE A 220 11.62 -5.01 -15.98
C ILE A 220 12.20 -4.31 -14.74
N ASN A 221 13.08 -3.32 -14.93
CA ASN A 221 13.64 -2.53 -13.84
C ASN A 221 12.56 -1.77 -13.05
N THR A 222 11.61 -1.15 -13.74
CA THR A 222 10.46 -0.48 -13.12
C THR A 222 9.67 -1.46 -12.25
N LEU A 223 9.41 -2.68 -12.74
CA LEU A 223 8.73 -3.72 -11.97
C LEU A 223 9.53 -4.16 -10.74
N PHE A 224 10.83 -4.33 -10.86
CA PHE A 224 11.67 -4.67 -9.71
C PHE A 224 11.73 -3.56 -8.67
N ASN A 225 11.83 -2.30 -9.09
CA ASN A 225 11.76 -1.18 -8.15
C ASN A 225 10.39 -1.14 -7.44
N ASN A 226 9.30 -1.42 -8.16
CA ASN A 226 7.97 -1.49 -7.56
C ASN A 226 7.84 -2.66 -6.59
N LEU A 227 8.36 -3.83 -6.96
CA LEU A 227 8.35 -5.03 -6.13
C LEU A 227 9.13 -4.80 -4.83
N ASP A 228 10.31 -4.18 -4.91
CA ASP A 228 11.16 -3.85 -3.74
C ASP A 228 10.45 -2.90 -2.75
N ARG A 229 9.63 -1.98 -3.26
CA ARG A 229 8.81 -1.08 -2.42
C ARG A 229 7.60 -1.77 -1.79
N LEU A 230 7.03 -2.74 -2.50
CA LEU A 230 5.89 -3.53 -2.00
C LEU A 230 6.34 -4.65 -1.06
N GLU A 231 7.62 -5.03 -1.09
CA GLU A 231 8.22 -5.94 -0.13
C GLU A 231 8.46 -5.22 1.21
N VAL A 232 7.74 -5.62 2.26
CA VAL A 232 7.80 -4.94 3.58
C VAL A 232 8.33 -5.83 4.72
N ARG A 233 8.62 -7.12 4.47
CA ARG A 233 9.12 -8.06 5.48
C ARG A 233 10.41 -8.81 5.15
N GLY A 234 10.88 -8.80 3.90
CA GLY A 234 12.17 -9.41 3.52
C GLY A 234 12.21 -10.94 3.55
N ARG A 235 11.05 -11.59 3.69
CA ARG A 235 10.90 -13.05 3.76
C ARG A 235 9.64 -13.43 2.98
N ASP A 236 9.46 -14.73 2.73
CA ASP A 236 8.40 -15.39 1.95
C ASP A 236 8.83 -15.75 0.51
N SER A 237 8.20 -15.21 -0.54
CA SER A 237 8.54 -15.56 -1.91
C SER A 237 8.22 -14.45 -2.89
N ALA A 238 8.98 -14.36 -3.97
CA ALA A 238 8.79 -13.37 -5.01
C ALA A 238 9.02 -13.99 -6.40
N GLY A 239 8.26 -13.54 -7.39
CA GLY A 239 8.42 -14.02 -8.74
C GLY A 239 8.03 -12.98 -9.78
N ILE A 240 8.58 -13.17 -10.98
CA ILE A 240 8.33 -12.36 -12.16
C ILE A 240 8.12 -13.28 -13.36
N SER A 241 7.16 -12.93 -14.20
CA SER A 241 6.92 -13.59 -15.48
C SER A 241 6.90 -12.56 -16.60
N VAL A 242 7.66 -12.83 -17.65
CA VAL A 242 7.76 -12.03 -18.88
C VAL A 242 7.21 -12.87 -20.02
N ILE A 243 6.04 -12.48 -20.55
CA ILE A 243 5.47 -13.08 -21.78
C ILE A 243 5.78 -12.14 -22.94
N ALA A 244 6.35 -12.67 -24.02
CA ALA A 244 6.50 -11.92 -25.26
C ALA A 244 6.07 -12.74 -26.47
N ILE A 245 5.47 -12.05 -27.44
CA ILE A 245 5.07 -12.60 -28.72
C ILE A 245 6.06 -12.12 -29.77
N VAL A 246 6.68 -13.05 -30.48
CA VAL A 246 7.68 -12.78 -31.52
C VAL A 246 7.25 -13.41 -32.84
N GLU A 247 7.71 -12.82 -33.95
CA GLU A 247 7.47 -13.43 -35.27
C GLU A 247 8.31 -14.70 -35.42
N ARG A 248 7.76 -15.71 -36.11
CA ARG A 248 8.44 -16.99 -36.36
C ARG A 248 9.85 -16.82 -36.96
N LYS A 249 10.04 -15.84 -37.86
CA LYS A 249 11.33 -15.58 -38.50
C LYS A 249 12.42 -15.16 -37.51
N ASP A 250 12.04 -14.42 -36.47
CA ASP A 250 12.97 -13.90 -35.46
C ASP A 250 13.23 -14.94 -34.38
N TYR A 251 12.21 -15.75 -34.04
CA TYR A 251 12.40 -16.95 -33.21
C TYR A 251 13.41 -17.95 -33.82
N LEU A 252 13.33 -18.23 -35.13
CA LEU A 252 14.28 -19.13 -35.79
C LEU A 252 15.72 -18.59 -35.77
N LYS A 253 15.90 -17.26 -35.79
CA LYS A 253 17.23 -16.66 -35.60
C LYS A 253 17.72 -16.85 -34.17
N PHE A 254 16.83 -16.72 -33.19
CA PHE A 254 17.13 -16.95 -31.78
C PHE A 254 17.56 -18.40 -31.52
N GLU A 255 16.84 -19.40 -32.04
CA GLU A 255 17.25 -20.80 -31.91
C GLU A 255 18.65 -21.05 -32.49
N LYS A 256 18.93 -20.52 -33.69
CA LYS A 256 20.27 -20.59 -34.30
C LYS A 256 21.35 -19.93 -33.44
N GLU A 257 21.03 -18.82 -32.79
CA GLU A 257 21.95 -18.12 -31.89
C GLU A 257 22.21 -18.94 -30.61
N LEU A 258 21.17 -19.56 -30.03
CA LEU A 258 21.34 -20.48 -28.91
C LEU A 258 22.20 -21.69 -29.28
N THR A 259 22.07 -22.23 -30.50
CA THR A 259 22.95 -23.30 -30.99
C THR A 259 24.41 -22.86 -31.00
N LYS A 260 24.70 -21.67 -31.54
CA LYS A 260 26.08 -21.13 -31.60
C LYS A 260 26.69 -20.92 -30.21
N ARG A 261 25.86 -20.58 -29.22
CA ARG A 261 26.27 -20.34 -27.83
C ARG A 261 26.27 -21.60 -26.97
N SER A 262 25.93 -22.76 -27.53
CA SER A 262 25.78 -24.02 -26.79
C SER A 262 24.75 -23.94 -25.65
N LEU A 263 23.68 -23.15 -25.84
CA LEU A 263 22.59 -22.94 -24.87
C LEU A 263 21.28 -23.63 -25.27
N LEU A 264 21.24 -24.28 -26.45
CA LEU A 264 20.01 -24.86 -26.99
C LEU A 264 19.50 -26.04 -26.15
N ASP A 265 20.40 -26.91 -25.66
CA ASP A 265 20.01 -28.06 -24.83
C ASP A 265 19.44 -27.60 -23.48
N GLU A 266 20.05 -26.58 -22.87
CA GLU A 266 19.55 -25.96 -21.65
C GLU A 266 18.16 -25.34 -21.87
N PHE A 267 17.98 -24.63 -23.00
CA PHE A 267 16.69 -24.04 -23.38
C PHE A 267 15.57 -25.08 -23.48
N PHE A 268 15.83 -26.23 -24.10
CA PHE A 268 14.85 -27.31 -24.17
C PHE A 268 14.65 -28.01 -22.82
N SER A 269 15.71 -28.19 -22.03
CA SER A 269 15.61 -28.79 -20.70
C SER A 269 14.67 -28.00 -19.79
N ARG A 270 14.80 -26.66 -19.77
CA ARG A 270 13.96 -25.78 -18.94
C ARG A 270 12.48 -25.74 -19.36
N GLN A 271 12.14 -26.29 -20.53
CA GLN A 271 10.76 -26.43 -20.98
C GLN A 271 10.09 -27.71 -20.49
N LYS A 272 10.86 -28.72 -20.07
CA LYS A 272 10.35 -30.05 -19.66
C LYS A 272 9.78 -30.09 -18.24
N GLU A 273 9.96 -29.02 -17.46
CA GLU A 273 9.49 -28.96 -16.08
C GLU A 273 7.96 -29.15 -16.00
N LYS A 274 7.55 -29.95 -15.00
CA LYS A 274 6.14 -30.35 -14.79
C LYS A 274 5.35 -29.35 -13.96
N ILE A 275 6.07 -28.46 -13.29
CA ILE A 275 5.56 -27.40 -12.43
C ILE A 275 6.34 -26.12 -12.74
N LEU A 276 5.71 -24.96 -12.56
CA LEU A 276 6.35 -23.68 -12.86
C LEU A 276 7.36 -23.29 -11.77
N LEU A 277 8.63 -23.51 -12.08
CA LEU A 277 9.78 -23.25 -11.23
C LEU A 277 10.56 -22.01 -11.69
N ASN A 278 11.56 -21.63 -10.90
CA ASN A 278 12.54 -20.60 -11.23
C ASN A 278 13.29 -20.97 -12.52
N ARG A 279 13.56 -19.96 -13.35
CA ARG A 279 14.12 -20.10 -14.71
C ARG A 279 13.27 -20.95 -15.65
N GLY A 280 12.00 -21.19 -15.33
CA GLY A 280 11.07 -21.93 -16.19
C GLY A 280 10.83 -21.19 -17.50
N ILE A 281 10.83 -21.95 -18.60
CA ILE A 281 10.55 -21.43 -19.96
C ILE A 281 9.35 -22.18 -20.53
N THR A 282 8.38 -21.44 -21.05
CA THR A 282 7.27 -22.02 -21.81
C THR A 282 7.23 -21.37 -23.19
N VAL A 283 7.21 -22.20 -24.23
CA VAL A 283 7.12 -21.76 -25.63
C VAL A 283 5.82 -22.31 -26.21
N ASN A 284 5.00 -21.46 -26.80
CA ASN A 284 3.84 -21.88 -27.57
C ASN A 284 3.99 -21.43 -29.03
N ARG A 285 3.69 -22.32 -29.97
CA ARG A 285 3.93 -22.09 -31.40
C ARG A 285 2.58 -21.95 -32.10
N HIS A 286 2.20 -20.71 -32.41
CA HIS A 286 1.11 -20.43 -33.34
C HIS A 286 1.66 -20.34 -34.78
N GLU A 287 0.79 -20.38 -35.80
CA GLU A 287 1.21 -20.51 -37.22
C GLU A 287 2.27 -19.46 -37.64
N ASP A 288 2.00 -18.18 -37.35
CA ASP A 288 2.87 -17.04 -37.71
C ASP A 288 3.67 -16.44 -36.53
N ASN A 289 3.16 -16.60 -35.31
CA ASN A 289 3.72 -15.99 -34.10
C ASN A 289 4.07 -17.05 -33.06
N ILE A 290 5.14 -16.80 -32.31
CA ILE A 290 5.60 -17.69 -31.24
C ILE A 290 5.52 -16.91 -29.93
N SER A 291 4.85 -17.49 -28.94
CA SER A 291 4.87 -16.98 -27.58
C SER A 291 6.03 -17.61 -26.82
N ILE A 292 6.75 -16.81 -26.06
CA ILE A 292 7.77 -17.30 -25.13
C ILE A 292 7.54 -16.62 -23.80
N THR A 293 7.53 -17.42 -22.75
CA THR A 293 7.39 -16.97 -21.37
C THR A 293 8.61 -17.38 -20.56
N PHE A 294 9.24 -16.40 -19.92
CA PHE A 294 10.30 -16.62 -18.94
C PHE A 294 9.76 -16.34 -17.54
N THR A 295 10.06 -17.23 -16.60
CA THR A 295 9.64 -17.07 -15.20
C THR A 295 10.82 -17.21 -14.26
N TYR A 296 10.95 -16.29 -13.32
CA TYR A 296 11.96 -16.31 -12.27
C TYR A 296 11.28 -16.24 -10.92
N LYS A 297 11.73 -17.05 -9.97
CA LYS A 297 11.10 -17.24 -8.67
C LYS A 297 12.15 -17.41 -7.58
N ILE A 298 11.80 -16.97 -6.38
CA ILE A 298 12.54 -17.25 -5.15
C ILE A 298 11.54 -17.50 -4.03
N ALA A 299 11.85 -18.45 -3.16
CA ALA A 299 11.15 -18.66 -1.91
C ALA A 299 12.17 -18.83 -0.78
N ALA A 300 12.08 -17.96 0.23
CA ALA A 300 12.97 -17.92 1.37
C ALA A 300 12.15 -17.68 2.66
N GLN A 301 12.18 -18.64 3.59
CA GLN A 301 11.48 -18.51 4.87
C GLN A 301 12.09 -17.42 5.78
N ILE A 302 13.37 -17.12 5.58
CA ILE A 302 14.14 -16.11 6.29
C ILE A 302 14.94 -15.33 5.25
N GLY A 303 14.94 -14.00 5.35
CA GLY A 303 15.72 -13.12 4.49
C GLY A 303 15.70 -11.68 5.00
N HIS A 304 16.39 -10.81 4.28
CA HIS A 304 16.35 -9.37 4.46
C HIS A 304 15.56 -8.69 3.34
N LEU A 305 15.07 -7.49 3.64
CA LEU A 305 14.38 -6.67 2.66
C LEU A 305 15.30 -6.37 1.47
N GLY A 306 14.83 -6.65 0.26
CA GLY A 306 15.57 -6.47 -0.99
C GLY A 306 16.30 -7.73 -1.48
N ASP A 307 16.51 -8.74 -0.64
CA ASP A 307 17.21 -9.98 -1.04
C ASP A 307 16.50 -10.68 -2.21
N ASN A 308 15.16 -10.72 -2.16
CA ASN A 308 14.34 -11.33 -3.20
C ASN A 308 14.51 -10.62 -4.54
N VAL A 309 14.44 -9.29 -4.55
CA VAL A 309 14.59 -8.50 -5.78
C VAL A 309 16.03 -8.56 -6.29
N GLU A 310 17.03 -8.52 -5.41
CA GLU A 310 18.44 -8.70 -5.79
C GLU A 310 18.66 -10.06 -6.44
N PHE A 311 18.11 -11.14 -5.86
CA PHE A 311 18.18 -12.47 -6.44
C PHE A 311 17.54 -12.51 -7.83
N LEU A 312 16.31 -12.00 -7.98
CA LEU A 312 15.61 -12.00 -9.28
C LEU A 312 16.35 -11.19 -10.35
N ARG A 313 16.95 -10.04 -9.97
CA ARG A 313 17.80 -9.24 -10.86
C ARG A 313 18.99 -10.04 -11.35
N LYS A 314 19.68 -10.74 -10.43
CA LYS A 314 20.82 -11.59 -10.76
C LYS A 314 20.44 -12.77 -11.65
N GLN A 315 19.30 -13.42 -11.38
CA GLN A 315 18.81 -14.51 -12.25
C GLN A 315 18.59 -14.04 -13.69
N ILE A 316 18.00 -12.86 -13.89
CA ILE A 316 17.81 -12.29 -15.24
C ILE A 316 19.14 -11.88 -15.88
N GLN A 317 20.04 -11.27 -15.10
CA GLN A 317 21.36 -10.84 -15.56
C GLN A 317 22.20 -12.02 -16.06
N ASP A 318 22.23 -13.11 -15.28
CA ASP A 318 23.08 -14.28 -15.53
C ASP A 318 22.46 -15.27 -16.54
N ASP A 319 21.20 -15.07 -16.95
CA ASP A 319 20.51 -15.97 -17.87
C ASP A 319 20.83 -15.68 -19.34
N GLY A 320 21.89 -16.32 -19.85
CA GLY A 320 22.34 -16.17 -21.24
C GLY A 320 21.27 -16.45 -22.31
N ILE A 321 20.27 -17.29 -22.01
CA ILE A 321 19.14 -17.56 -22.90
C ILE A 321 18.24 -16.33 -22.96
N PHE A 322 17.85 -15.78 -21.81
CA PHE A 322 17.03 -14.57 -21.74
C PHE A 322 17.74 -13.35 -22.32
N GLN A 323 19.03 -13.19 -22.01
CA GLN A 323 19.87 -12.12 -22.58
C GLN A 323 19.97 -12.21 -24.10
N SER A 324 19.89 -13.41 -24.68
CA SER A 324 19.82 -13.58 -26.14
C SER A 324 18.42 -13.29 -26.67
N PHE A 325 17.37 -13.75 -25.97
CA PHE A 325 15.97 -13.57 -26.34
C PHE A 325 15.53 -12.10 -26.35
N ILE A 326 15.91 -11.33 -25.34
CA ILE A 326 15.50 -9.94 -25.17
C ILE A 326 16.05 -9.03 -26.29
N THR A 327 16.92 -9.54 -27.16
CA THR A 327 17.38 -8.81 -28.35
C THR A 327 16.38 -8.85 -29.51
N LEU A 328 15.38 -9.74 -29.45
CA LEU A 328 14.41 -9.95 -30.51
C LEU A 328 13.32 -8.86 -30.52
N PRO A 329 12.87 -8.43 -31.71
CA PRO A 329 11.65 -7.64 -31.82
C PRO A 329 10.44 -8.45 -31.37
N SER A 330 9.80 -7.98 -30.30
CA SER A 330 8.52 -8.50 -29.83
C SER A 330 7.35 -7.66 -30.38
N VAL A 331 6.32 -8.32 -30.88
CA VAL A 331 5.04 -7.70 -31.25
C VAL A 331 4.33 -7.18 -29.99
N TYR A 332 4.33 -8.00 -28.94
CA TYR A 332 3.77 -7.71 -27.63
C TYR A 332 4.72 -8.17 -26.53
N GLN A 333 4.71 -7.44 -25.41
CA GLN A 333 5.38 -7.89 -24.19
C GLN A 333 4.57 -7.42 -22.98
N THR A 334 4.23 -8.39 -22.14
CA THR A 334 3.51 -8.19 -20.89
C THR A 334 4.36 -8.76 -19.76
N THR A 335 4.37 -8.07 -18.61
CA THR A 335 5.16 -8.54 -17.46
C THR A 335 4.37 -8.34 -16.18
N VAL A 336 4.35 -9.37 -15.34
CA VAL A 336 3.72 -9.37 -14.02
C VAL A 336 4.74 -9.89 -13.00
N ALA A 337 4.78 -9.25 -11.84
CA ALA A 337 5.58 -9.64 -10.70
C ALA A 337 4.73 -9.65 -9.42
N HIS A 338 5.13 -10.47 -8.46
CA HIS A 338 4.42 -10.63 -7.19
C HIS A 338 5.38 -10.90 -6.04
N THR A 339 5.05 -10.36 -4.87
CA THR A 339 5.62 -10.77 -3.59
C THR A 339 4.51 -11.40 -2.77
N ARG A 340 4.65 -12.70 -2.50
CA ARG A 340 3.65 -13.52 -1.84
C ARG A 340 3.99 -13.62 -0.36
N TRP A 341 3.03 -13.28 0.48
CA TRP A 341 2.99 -13.72 1.87
C TRP A 341 2.04 -14.91 1.97
N ALA A 342 2.58 -16.06 2.36
CA ALA A 342 1.83 -17.32 2.36
C ALA A 342 0.72 -17.32 3.44
N SER A 343 -0.54 -17.26 3.00
CA SER A 343 -1.73 -17.57 3.81
C SER A 343 -2.10 -19.05 3.66
N MET A 344 -2.20 -19.51 2.40
CA MET A 344 -2.56 -20.88 2.02
C MET A 344 -1.43 -21.54 1.23
N GLY A 345 -0.92 -22.66 1.74
CA GLY A 345 0.20 -23.40 1.17
C GLY A 345 1.56 -22.91 1.65
N GLU A 346 2.54 -23.80 1.73
CA GLU A 346 3.86 -23.49 2.30
C GLU A 346 4.65 -22.43 1.50
N ILE A 347 5.69 -21.89 2.13
CA ILE A 347 6.67 -21.01 1.46
C ILE A 347 7.61 -21.90 0.64
N SER A 348 7.29 -22.08 -0.63
CA SER A 348 8.11 -22.84 -1.58
C SER A 348 7.98 -22.29 -2.99
N GLU A 349 8.97 -22.57 -3.84
CA GLU A 349 9.02 -22.10 -5.22
C GLU A 349 7.80 -22.49 -6.07
N PRO A 350 7.23 -23.72 -5.98
CA PRO A 350 6.00 -24.09 -6.68
C PRO A 350 4.78 -23.24 -6.28
N ASN A 351 4.74 -22.78 -5.03
CA ASN A 351 3.66 -21.94 -4.50
C ASN A 351 3.91 -20.44 -4.71
N CYS A 352 5.11 -20.05 -5.15
CA CYS A 352 5.44 -18.67 -5.48
C CYS A 352 4.69 -18.24 -6.74
N HIS A 353 4.07 -17.06 -6.69
CA HIS A 353 3.36 -16.51 -7.86
C HIS A 353 4.36 -15.88 -8.85
N PRO A 354 4.04 -15.82 -10.15
CA PRO A 354 2.82 -16.35 -10.77
C PRO A 354 2.77 -17.87 -10.77
N VAL A 355 1.55 -18.41 -10.75
CA VAL A 355 1.27 -19.83 -11.01
C VAL A 355 0.66 -19.97 -12.41
N ASP A 356 0.85 -21.12 -13.05
CA ASP A 356 0.39 -21.40 -14.41
C ASP A 356 -0.79 -22.39 -14.47
N ASN A 357 -1.25 -22.71 -15.68
CA ASN A 357 -2.29 -23.69 -15.97
C ASN A 357 -1.76 -25.12 -16.24
N ILE A 358 -0.47 -25.41 -16.02
CA ILE A 358 0.14 -26.73 -16.33
C ILE A 358 -0.12 -27.76 -15.21
N ILE A 359 -0.52 -28.99 -15.58
CA ILE A 359 -0.88 -30.09 -14.65
C ILE A 359 -0.44 -31.50 -15.09
N HIS A 360 0.14 -31.71 -16.29
CA HIS A 360 0.42 -33.05 -16.84
C HIS A 360 1.74 -33.22 -17.61
N ASN A 361 2.17 -34.50 -17.67
CA ASN A 361 3.49 -35.03 -18.09
C ASN A 361 3.80 -35.03 -19.61
N ASN A 362 2.87 -34.67 -20.49
CA ASN A 362 3.06 -34.84 -21.95
C ASN A 362 3.49 -33.54 -22.65
N LYS A 363 4.56 -32.90 -22.17
CA LYS A 363 5.41 -32.11 -23.07
C LYS A 363 6.36 -33.08 -23.79
N ASP A 364 5.81 -33.93 -24.65
CA ASP A 364 6.61 -34.39 -25.77
C ASP A 364 6.92 -33.13 -26.59
N HIS A 365 8.19 -32.88 -26.92
CA HIS A 365 8.59 -31.68 -27.69
C HIS A 365 7.87 -31.55 -29.05
N GLU A 366 7.15 -32.60 -29.45
CA GLU A 366 6.38 -32.74 -30.68
C GLU A 366 4.85 -32.60 -30.47
N SER A 367 4.34 -32.53 -29.23
CA SER A 367 2.90 -32.32 -29.02
C SER A 367 2.53 -30.86 -29.28
N ASN A 368 1.73 -30.63 -30.33
CA ASN A 368 1.06 -29.36 -30.65
C ASN A 368 -0.03 -28.99 -29.63
N ASP A 369 0.17 -29.28 -28.33
CA ASP A 369 -0.84 -29.07 -27.30
C ASP A 369 -0.92 -27.57 -26.95
N ASN A 370 -1.51 -26.82 -27.87
CA ASN A 370 -1.63 -25.37 -27.96
C ASN A 370 -2.74 -24.86 -27.02
N THR A 371 -2.70 -25.29 -25.75
CA THR A 371 -3.73 -24.96 -24.73
C THR A 371 -3.60 -23.53 -24.18
N GLY A 372 -2.58 -22.79 -24.62
CA GLY A 372 -2.27 -21.44 -24.17
C GLY A 372 -1.65 -21.38 -22.78
N ILE A 373 -0.93 -20.29 -22.53
CA ILE A 373 -0.23 -19.99 -21.28
C ILE A 373 -1.10 -19.04 -20.48
N ILE A 374 -1.47 -19.42 -19.25
CA ILE A 374 -2.21 -18.56 -18.34
C ILE A 374 -1.42 -18.43 -17.05
N HIS A 375 -0.84 -17.26 -16.82
CA HIS A 375 -0.10 -16.97 -15.59
C HIS A 375 -0.93 -16.03 -14.71
N ALA A 376 -1.20 -16.45 -13.49
CA ALA A 376 -2.02 -15.71 -12.54
C ALA A 376 -1.26 -15.44 -11.23
N CYS A 377 -1.52 -14.27 -10.65
CA CYS A 377 -1.09 -13.91 -9.31
C CYS A 377 -2.31 -13.48 -8.50
N LEU A 378 -2.32 -13.85 -7.22
CA LEU A 378 -3.39 -13.55 -6.28
C LEU A 378 -2.85 -12.75 -5.08
N ASN A 379 -3.63 -11.75 -4.69
CA ASN A 379 -3.65 -11.18 -3.36
C ASN A 379 -5.01 -11.51 -2.71
N GLY A 380 -5.00 -11.87 -1.43
CA GLY A 380 -6.16 -12.42 -0.75
C GLY A 380 -6.26 -13.93 -0.91
N ASP A 381 -7.45 -14.47 -0.67
CA ASP A 381 -7.69 -15.92 -0.56
C ASP A 381 -8.91 -16.34 -1.39
N ILE A 382 -8.84 -17.52 -2.00
CA ILE A 382 -9.98 -18.19 -2.62
C ILE A 382 -10.54 -19.23 -1.65
N ASP A 383 -11.50 -18.83 -0.82
CA ASP A 383 -11.99 -19.63 0.31
C ASP A 383 -12.54 -21.01 -0.10
N ASN A 384 -13.10 -21.13 -1.30
CA ASN A 384 -13.67 -22.37 -1.83
C ASN A 384 -12.72 -23.17 -2.73
N TYR A 385 -11.40 -22.88 -2.73
CA TYR A 385 -10.46 -23.53 -3.65
C TYR A 385 -10.43 -25.06 -3.54
N LEU A 386 -10.61 -25.64 -2.34
CA LEU A 386 -10.65 -27.11 -2.16
C LEU A 386 -11.82 -27.74 -2.92
N ILE A 387 -13.01 -27.11 -2.84
CA ILE A 387 -14.21 -27.57 -3.53
C ILE A 387 -14.01 -27.49 -5.05
N LEU A 388 -13.42 -26.38 -5.51
CA LEU A 388 -13.12 -26.16 -6.92
C LEU A 388 -12.06 -27.15 -7.42
N LYS A 389 -11.01 -27.42 -6.64
CA LYS A 389 -9.98 -28.43 -6.91
C LYS A 389 -10.60 -29.81 -7.07
N GLU A 390 -11.37 -30.28 -6.09
CA GLU A 390 -12.02 -31.60 -6.16
C GLU A 390 -12.94 -31.73 -7.37
N LYS A 391 -13.67 -30.65 -7.70
CA LYS A 391 -14.54 -30.59 -8.89
C LYS A 391 -13.71 -30.68 -10.17
N TYR A 392 -12.65 -29.88 -10.28
CA TYR A 392 -11.74 -29.85 -11.42
C TYR A 392 -11.09 -31.23 -11.65
N GLU A 393 -10.53 -31.84 -10.62
CA GLU A 393 -9.84 -33.15 -10.72
C GLU A 393 -10.83 -34.26 -11.09
N ARG A 394 -12.06 -34.22 -10.57
CA ARG A 394 -13.11 -35.18 -10.89
C ARG A 394 -13.59 -35.07 -12.34
N GLU A 395 -13.78 -33.84 -12.83
CA GLU A 395 -14.32 -33.55 -14.17
C GLU A 395 -13.27 -33.76 -15.27
N THR A 396 -12.04 -33.29 -15.06
CA THR A 396 -10.98 -33.38 -16.06
C THR A 396 -10.19 -34.68 -16.01
N LYS A 397 -10.28 -35.43 -14.90
CA LYS A 397 -9.42 -36.58 -14.58
C LYS A 397 -7.92 -36.24 -14.45
N LYS A 398 -7.58 -34.95 -14.40
CA LYS A 398 -6.21 -34.45 -14.21
C LYS A 398 -6.03 -34.04 -12.76
N SER A 399 -4.92 -34.42 -12.12
CA SER A 399 -4.64 -34.07 -10.71
C SER A 399 -3.66 -32.90 -10.62
N ILE A 400 -3.87 -32.00 -9.65
CA ILE A 400 -2.91 -30.92 -9.38
C ILE A 400 -1.68 -31.53 -8.67
N PRO A 401 -0.44 -31.18 -9.08
CA PRO A 401 0.78 -31.64 -8.41
C PRO A 401 0.78 -31.36 -6.91
N ASN A 402 1.22 -32.33 -6.10
CA ASN A 402 1.13 -32.27 -4.64
C ASN A 402 2.00 -31.15 -4.03
N GLU A 403 3.06 -30.75 -4.73
CA GLU A 403 3.96 -29.67 -4.35
C GLU A 403 3.28 -28.29 -4.40
N ILE A 404 2.20 -28.16 -5.18
CA ILE A 404 1.42 -26.93 -5.32
C ILE A 404 0.24 -26.99 -4.36
N THR A 405 0.40 -26.33 -3.23
CA THR A 405 -0.56 -26.29 -2.12
C THR A 405 -1.28 -24.93 -1.98
N THR A 406 -0.89 -23.93 -2.77
CA THR A 406 -1.59 -22.64 -2.85
C THR A 406 -2.93 -22.75 -3.56
N ASP A 407 -3.93 -22.07 -3.00
CA ASP A 407 -5.24 -21.81 -3.58
C ASP A 407 -5.17 -21.15 -4.96
N THR A 408 -4.21 -20.26 -5.19
CA THR A 408 -3.99 -19.53 -6.46
C THR A 408 -3.95 -20.44 -7.69
N LYS A 409 -3.47 -21.69 -7.57
CA LYS A 409 -3.38 -22.63 -8.69
C LYS A 409 -4.73 -22.91 -9.34
N ILE A 410 -5.83 -22.80 -8.60
CA ILE A 410 -7.17 -23.03 -9.17
C ILE A 410 -7.58 -21.95 -10.18
N ILE A 411 -7.02 -20.74 -10.08
CA ILE A 411 -7.38 -19.60 -10.93
C ILE A 411 -7.09 -19.90 -12.41
N PRO A 412 -5.84 -20.16 -12.83
CA PRO A 412 -5.54 -20.41 -14.23
C PRO A 412 -6.22 -21.70 -14.75
N LEU A 413 -6.44 -22.71 -13.89
CA LEU A 413 -7.13 -23.95 -14.25
C LEU A 413 -8.62 -23.75 -14.53
N GLN A 414 -9.31 -22.97 -13.70
CA GLN A 414 -10.72 -22.68 -13.89
C GLN A 414 -10.93 -21.81 -15.14
N ILE A 415 -10.01 -20.89 -15.43
CA ILE A 415 -10.04 -20.08 -16.65
C ILE A 415 -9.81 -20.96 -17.89
N GLN A 416 -8.78 -21.81 -17.88
CA GLN A 416 -8.55 -22.77 -18.96
C GLN A 416 -9.77 -23.66 -19.20
N LYS A 417 -10.40 -24.16 -18.13
CA LYS A 417 -11.60 -24.99 -18.25
C LYS A 417 -12.73 -24.28 -19.00
N TYR A 418 -12.98 -22.99 -18.73
CA TYR A 418 -13.99 -22.25 -19.50
C TYR A 418 -13.56 -22.03 -20.95
N HIS A 419 -12.27 -21.76 -21.18
CA HIS A 419 -11.75 -21.56 -22.53
C HIS A 419 -11.83 -22.82 -23.39
N GLU A 420 -11.54 -23.99 -22.81
CA GLU A 420 -11.69 -25.31 -23.46
C GLU A 420 -13.16 -25.66 -23.77
N ASN A 421 -14.12 -24.96 -23.17
CA ASN A 421 -15.55 -25.04 -23.49
C ASN A 421 -15.99 -23.91 -24.45
N ASP A 422 -15.10 -23.51 -25.35
CA ASP A 422 -15.32 -22.53 -26.44
C ASP A 422 -15.71 -21.10 -25.99
N HIS A 423 -15.49 -20.74 -24.72
CA HIS A 423 -15.63 -19.35 -24.30
C HIS A 423 -14.41 -18.51 -24.73
N PRO A 424 -14.61 -17.29 -25.25
CA PRO A 424 -13.51 -16.34 -25.44
C PRO A 424 -12.75 -16.12 -24.13
N ILE A 425 -11.44 -15.86 -24.19
CA ILE A 425 -10.60 -15.76 -22.98
C ILE A 425 -11.06 -14.67 -22.01
N GLU A 426 -11.60 -13.54 -22.52
CA GLU A 426 -12.17 -12.49 -21.66
C GLU A 426 -13.40 -12.97 -20.88
N GLU A 427 -14.25 -13.77 -21.55
CA GLU A 427 -15.43 -14.36 -20.93
C GLU A 427 -15.05 -15.51 -19.99
N SER A 428 -14.06 -16.31 -20.36
CA SER A 428 -13.51 -17.37 -19.52
C SER A 428 -12.95 -16.83 -18.20
N PHE A 429 -12.25 -15.69 -18.26
CA PHE A 429 -11.81 -14.97 -17.07
C PHE A 429 -12.98 -14.50 -16.22
N ARG A 430 -14.00 -13.88 -16.83
CA ARG A 430 -15.21 -13.41 -16.12
C ARG A 430 -15.96 -14.55 -15.45
N LEU A 431 -16.16 -15.67 -16.13
CA LEU A 431 -16.85 -16.83 -15.58
C LEU A 431 -16.05 -17.46 -14.44
N ALA A 432 -14.72 -17.60 -14.59
CA ALA A 432 -13.86 -18.14 -13.53
C ALA A 432 -13.90 -17.29 -12.25
N VAL A 433 -13.82 -15.95 -12.35
CA VAL A 433 -13.86 -15.11 -11.15
C VAL A 433 -15.22 -15.10 -10.43
N ASN A 434 -16.31 -15.50 -11.10
CA ASN A 434 -17.61 -15.71 -10.48
C ASN A 434 -17.68 -17.02 -9.67
N ASP A 435 -16.84 -18.01 -9.99
CA ASP A 435 -16.76 -19.26 -9.22
C ASP A 435 -16.06 -19.08 -7.87
N PHE A 436 -15.27 -18.01 -7.71
CA PHE A 436 -14.45 -17.78 -6.52
C PHE A 436 -15.22 -17.09 -5.40
N THR A 437 -15.13 -17.65 -4.19
CA THR A 437 -15.59 -17.02 -2.96
C THR A 437 -14.41 -16.50 -2.15
N GLY A 438 -14.66 -15.48 -1.33
CA GLY A 438 -13.63 -14.78 -0.57
C GLY A 438 -13.38 -13.39 -1.10
N SER A 439 -12.31 -12.77 -0.61
CA SER A 439 -11.86 -11.46 -1.06
C SER A 439 -10.51 -11.60 -1.74
N HIS A 440 -10.49 -11.19 -3.01
CA HIS A 440 -9.38 -11.43 -3.90
C HIS A 440 -9.11 -10.24 -4.81
N ALA A 441 -7.83 -10.07 -5.12
CA ALA A 441 -7.31 -9.23 -6.18
C ALA A 441 -6.44 -10.11 -7.09
N ILE A 442 -6.85 -10.28 -8.35
CA ILE A 442 -6.22 -11.19 -9.32
C ILE A 442 -5.61 -10.37 -10.44
N ALA A 443 -4.37 -10.67 -10.80
CA ALA A 443 -3.74 -10.23 -12.04
C ALA A 443 -3.38 -11.43 -12.91
N MET A 444 -3.82 -11.42 -14.16
CA MET A 444 -3.56 -12.47 -15.14
C MET A 444 -2.99 -11.88 -16.44
N HIS A 445 -1.99 -12.55 -16.99
CA HIS A 445 -1.53 -12.34 -18.37
C HIS A 445 -1.42 -13.69 -19.10
N THR A 446 -1.62 -13.67 -20.42
CA THR A 446 -1.74 -14.88 -21.24
C THR A 446 -1.34 -14.61 -22.69
N ASP A 447 -0.82 -15.63 -23.37
CA ASP A 447 -0.54 -15.58 -24.82
C ASP A 447 -1.79 -15.82 -25.69
N ILE A 448 -2.91 -16.27 -25.11
CA ILE A 448 -4.22 -16.41 -25.79
C ILE A 448 -4.79 -15.02 -26.14
N ALA A 449 -4.49 -14.02 -25.30
CA ALA A 449 -4.81 -12.61 -25.52
C ALA A 449 -3.53 -11.75 -25.44
N PRO A 450 -2.66 -11.80 -26.48
CA PRO A 450 -1.41 -11.06 -26.53
C PRO A 450 -1.55 -9.56 -26.21
N GLY A 451 -0.64 -9.05 -25.39
CA GLY A 451 -0.58 -7.61 -25.06
C GLY A 451 -1.67 -7.14 -24.08
N LYS A 452 -2.45 -8.06 -23.50
CA LYS A 452 -3.45 -7.72 -22.48
C LYS A 452 -3.05 -8.17 -21.07
N ILE A 453 -3.45 -7.38 -20.07
CA ILE A 453 -3.51 -7.80 -18.65
C ILE A 453 -4.96 -7.77 -18.21
N PHE A 454 -5.38 -8.81 -17.52
CA PHE A 454 -6.69 -8.95 -16.91
C PHE A 454 -6.57 -8.77 -15.40
N LEU A 455 -7.43 -7.94 -14.85
CA LEU A 455 -7.50 -7.61 -13.43
C LEU A 455 -8.91 -7.93 -12.94
N ALA A 456 -9.01 -8.51 -11.75
CA ALA A 456 -10.28 -8.70 -11.07
C ALA A 456 -10.14 -8.41 -9.58
N GLN A 457 -11.14 -7.74 -8.99
CA GLN A 457 -11.19 -7.53 -7.55
C GLN A 457 -12.60 -7.81 -7.01
N ARG A 458 -12.66 -8.53 -5.89
CA ARG A 458 -13.87 -8.75 -5.09
C ARG A 458 -13.59 -8.48 -3.61
N GLY A 459 -14.53 -7.80 -2.96
CA GLY A 459 -14.42 -7.37 -1.56
C GLY A 459 -13.49 -6.17 -1.37
N SER A 460 -13.40 -5.71 -0.11
CA SER A 460 -12.63 -4.52 0.30
C SER A 460 -11.26 -4.81 0.87
N GLY A 461 -10.98 -6.06 1.28
CA GLY A 461 -9.75 -6.36 2.01
C GLY A 461 -8.50 -6.38 1.15
N GLN A 462 -8.64 -6.53 -0.17
CA GLN A 462 -7.56 -6.39 -1.15
C GLN A 462 -7.90 -5.27 -2.13
N THR A 463 -6.89 -4.57 -2.64
CA THR A 463 -7.07 -3.48 -3.61
C THR A 463 -6.16 -3.68 -4.82
N LEU A 464 -6.63 -3.21 -5.98
CA LEU A 464 -5.83 -2.99 -7.18
C LEU A 464 -6.01 -1.56 -7.68
N PHE A 465 -4.91 -0.99 -8.16
CA PHE A 465 -4.86 0.33 -8.76
C PHE A 465 -4.26 0.23 -10.16
N ILE A 466 -4.82 0.99 -11.09
CA ILE A 466 -4.35 1.08 -12.48
C ILE A 466 -3.69 2.45 -12.65
N GLY A 467 -2.37 2.49 -12.72
CA GLY A 467 -1.58 3.68 -13.03
C GLY A 467 -1.64 4.04 -14.52
N LEU A 468 -1.90 5.31 -14.80
CA LEU A 468 -1.94 5.87 -16.14
C LEU A 468 -0.61 6.56 -16.48
N GLY A 469 0.34 5.80 -17.02
CA GLY A 469 1.63 6.31 -17.49
C GLY A 469 1.56 6.92 -18.89
N LYS A 470 2.60 7.68 -19.26
CA LYS A 470 2.70 8.32 -20.60
C LYS A 470 3.03 7.33 -21.74
N GLU A 471 3.54 6.15 -21.41
CA GLU A 471 3.98 5.10 -22.36
C GLU A 471 3.53 3.68 -21.95
N CYS A 472 2.91 3.54 -20.77
CA CYS A 472 2.44 2.26 -20.25
C CYS A 472 1.26 2.43 -19.30
N TYR A 473 0.50 1.36 -19.14
CA TYR A 473 -0.30 1.10 -17.96
C TYR A 473 0.53 0.34 -16.93
N LEU A 474 0.34 0.68 -15.67
CA LEU A 474 0.87 -0.06 -14.54
C LEU A 474 -0.32 -0.55 -13.72
N THR A 475 -0.20 -1.73 -13.14
CA THR A 475 -1.14 -2.21 -12.14
C THR A 475 -0.37 -2.54 -10.88
N ALA A 476 -0.91 -2.20 -9.72
CA ALA A 476 -0.31 -2.54 -8.44
C ALA A 476 -1.37 -2.68 -7.36
N SER A 477 -1.10 -3.48 -6.34
CA SER A 477 -2.02 -3.63 -5.21
C SER A 477 -2.01 -2.42 -4.26
N GLU A 478 -0.98 -1.60 -4.33
CA GLU A 478 -0.88 -0.32 -3.64
C GLU A 478 -0.37 0.76 -4.59
N ILE A 479 -0.78 2.01 -4.34
CA ILE A 479 -0.34 3.18 -5.12
C ILE A 479 1.19 3.33 -5.15
N TYR A 480 1.89 2.81 -4.15
CA TYR A 480 3.35 2.77 -4.04
C TYR A 480 4.02 2.08 -5.23
N GLY A 481 3.35 1.08 -5.83
CA GLY A 481 3.81 0.40 -7.04
C GLY A 481 3.57 1.20 -8.33
N LEU A 482 3.10 2.45 -8.25
CA LEU A 482 2.81 3.32 -9.40
C LEU A 482 3.62 4.62 -9.39
N VAL A 483 3.89 5.18 -8.21
CA VAL A 483 4.35 6.59 -8.02
C VAL A 483 5.69 6.94 -8.66
N GLU A 484 6.54 5.95 -8.97
CA GLU A 484 7.79 6.19 -9.72
C GLU A 484 7.51 6.61 -11.17
N GLU A 485 6.48 6.06 -11.81
CA GLU A 485 6.16 6.31 -13.22
C GLU A 485 4.97 7.26 -13.39
N THR A 486 3.98 7.22 -12.50
CA THR A 486 2.80 8.10 -12.58
C THR A 486 2.12 8.31 -11.23
N SER A 487 1.61 9.53 -11.02
CA SER A 487 0.76 9.88 -9.88
C SER A 487 -0.74 9.70 -10.18
N ARG A 488 -1.10 9.45 -11.44
CA ARG A 488 -2.49 9.34 -11.90
C ARG A 488 -2.93 7.89 -11.94
N TYR A 489 -4.07 7.58 -11.33
CA TYR A 489 -4.54 6.20 -11.21
C TYR A 489 -6.06 6.07 -11.20
N ILE A 490 -6.54 4.85 -11.47
CA ILE A 490 -7.93 4.42 -11.25
C ILE A 490 -7.90 3.37 -10.13
N LYS A 491 -8.82 3.46 -9.16
CA LYS A 491 -8.98 2.45 -8.10
C LYS A 491 -10.04 1.44 -8.54
N ILE A 492 -9.74 0.14 -8.44
CA ILE A 492 -10.74 -0.91 -8.62
C ILE A 492 -11.54 -1.07 -7.31
N GLU A 493 -12.86 -1.15 -7.39
CA GLU A 493 -13.77 -1.17 -6.25
C GLU A 493 -14.52 -2.50 -6.16
N GLY A 494 -13.92 -3.49 -5.49
CA GLY A 494 -14.42 -4.86 -5.42
C GLY A 494 -15.76 -5.09 -4.69
N GLU A 495 -16.31 -4.09 -4.01
CA GLU A 495 -17.62 -4.19 -3.31
C GLU A 495 -18.79 -3.65 -4.15
N LYS A 496 -18.52 -2.92 -5.24
CA LYS A 496 -19.58 -2.34 -6.07
C LYS A 496 -20.27 -3.39 -6.93
N SER A 497 -21.58 -3.20 -7.12
CA SER A 497 -22.43 -3.93 -8.05
C SER A 497 -23.31 -2.94 -8.83
N VAL A 498 -23.86 -3.38 -9.97
CA VAL A 498 -24.68 -2.54 -10.87
C VAL A 498 -25.84 -1.82 -10.14
N ASN A 499 -26.44 -2.45 -9.13
CA ASN A 499 -27.63 -1.94 -8.45
C ASN A 499 -27.39 -1.49 -6.99
N GLY A 500 -26.13 -1.47 -6.52
CA GLY A 500 -25.78 -1.10 -5.13
C GLY A 500 -26.30 -2.06 -4.05
N LEU A 501 -26.97 -3.16 -4.42
CA LEU A 501 -27.38 -4.25 -3.53
C LEU A 501 -26.31 -5.35 -3.55
N GLU A 502 -26.05 -5.97 -2.40
CA GLU A 502 -25.19 -7.15 -2.32
C GLU A 502 -25.73 -8.26 -3.24
N SER A 503 -24.97 -8.55 -4.29
CA SER A 503 -25.28 -9.58 -5.28
C SER A 503 -24.16 -10.62 -5.24
N LYS A 504 -24.47 -11.87 -5.62
CA LYS A 504 -23.45 -12.92 -5.73
C LYS A 504 -22.34 -12.56 -6.74
N ASN A 505 -22.60 -11.62 -7.64
CA ASN A 505 -21.71 -11.16 -8.71
C ASN A 505 -21.11 -9.78 -8.39
N GLN A 506 -20.83 -9.50 -7.10
CA GLN A 506 -20.04 -8.33 -6.70
C GLN A 506 -18.58 -8.50 -7.14
N GLY A 507 -18.01 -7.42 -7.63
CA GLY A 507 -16.64 -7.37 -8.13
C GLY A 507 -16.54 -6.66 -9.46
N GLN A 508 -15.34 -6.21 -9.77
CA GLN A 508 -15.04 -5.50 -11.01
C GLN A 508 -13.87 -6.17 -11.73
N ILE A 509 -13.94 -6.16 -13.05
CA ILE A 509 -12.93 -6.65 -13.98
C ILE A 509 -12.43 -5.48 -14.82
N PHE A 510 -11.12 -5.39 -15.00
CA PHE A 510 -10.48 -4.42 -15.87
C PHE A 510 -9.51 -5.15 -16.80
N ILE A 511 -9.55 -4.84 -18.09
CA ILE A 511 -8.66 -5.39 -19.12
C ILE A 511 -7.89 -4.23 -19.73
N LEU A 512 -6.56 -4.29 -19.62
CA LEU A 512 -5.62 -3.29 -20.11
C LEU A 512 -5.05 -3.77 -21.45
N ASP A 513 -5.10 -2.94 -22.49
CA ASP A 513 -4.72 -3.34 -23.86
C ASP A 513 -3.55 -2.52 -24.43
N GLN A 514 -2.46 -3.21 -24.79
CA GLN A 514 -1.27 -2.66 -25.46
C GLN A 514 -1.55 -2.07 -26.85
N ASN A 515 -2.61 -2.49 -27.55
CA ASN A 515 -2.94 -1.96 -28.87
C ASN A 515 -3.58 -0.57 -28.83
N SER A 516 -3.93 -0.07 -27.65
CA SER A 516 -4.50 1.27 -27.49
C SER A 516 -3.45 2.38 -27.60
N CYS A 517 -3.91 3.63 -27.65
CA CYS A 517 -3.07 4.83 -27.56
C CYS A 517 -2.79 5.29 -26.11
N GLY A 518 -3.18 4.49 -25.11
CA GLY A 518 -3.10 4.84 -23.69
C GLY A 518 -4.33 5.59 -23.16
N GLY A 519 -4.30 5.99 -21.89
CA GLY A 519 -5.41 6.68 -21.23
C GLY A 519 -6.62 5.78 -20.97
N LEU A 520 -7.84 6.30 -20.98
CA LEU A 520 -9.04 5.50 -20.68
C LEU A 520 -9.48 4.60 -21.85
N SER A 521 -9.15 4.95 -23.09
CA SER A 521 -9.58 4.22 -24.29
C SER A 521 -8.99 2.81 -24.42
N GLY A 522 -7.87 2.55 -23.76
CA GLY A 522 -7.23 1.24 -23.68
C GLY A 522 -7.67 0.37 -22.51
N ILE A 523 -8.70 0.79 -21.78
CA ILE A 523 -9.21 0.10 -20.59
C ILE A 523 -10.65 -0.34 -20.85
N LYS A 524 -10.88 -1.64 -20.86
CA LYS A 524 -12.23 -2.22 -20.83
C LYS A 524 -12.56 -2.59 -19.38
N ALA A 525 -13.66 -2.07 -18.85
CA ALA A 525 -14.09 -2.31 -17.48
C ALA A 525 -15.50 -2.89 -17.43
N MET A 526 -15.74 -3.84 -16.54
CA MET A 526 -17.05 -4.46 -16.34
C MET A 526 -17.23 -4.99 -14.92
N TYR A 527 -18.47 -5.20 -14.49
CA TYR A 527 -18.80 -5.95 -13.28
C TYR A 527 -18.72 -7.45 -13.55
N TYR A 528 -18.66 -8.26 -12.48
CA TYR A 528 -18.62 -9.73 -12.61
C TYR A 528 -19.86 -10.29 -13.34
N ASP A 529 -21.00 -9.61 -13.29
CA ASP A 529 -22.21 -9.99 -14.03
C ASP A 529 -22.16 -9.71 -15.55
N GLY A 530 -21.08 -9.09 -16.05
CA GLY A 530 -20.94 -8.67 -17.46
C GLY A 530 -21.37 -7.23 -17.73
N SER A 531 -21.93 -6.57 -16.72
CA SER A 531 -22.23 -5.14 -16.58
C SER A 531 -21.14 -4.22 -17.14
N PRO A 532 -21.22 -3.48 -18.27
CA PRO A 532 -20.11 -2.59 -18.64
C PRO A 532 -19.97 -1.42 -17.66
N ILE A 533 -18.73 -1.04 -17.34
CA ILE A 533 -18.41 0.15 -16.55
C ILE A 533 -17.91 1.23 -17.51
N GLN A 534 -18.63 2.35 -17.59
CA GLN A 534 -18.24 3.51 -18.39
C GLN A 534 -17.27 4.38 -17.60
N LEU A 535 -15.99 4.38 -18.01
CA LEU A 535 -14.94 5.18 -17.38
C LEU A 535 -14.92 6.60 -17.98
N SER A 536 -14.69 7.57 -17.12
CA SER A 536 -14.63 9.00 -17.42
C SER A 536 -13.41 9.65 -16.76
N ALA A 537 -13.14 10.92 -17.10
CA ALA A 537 -12.06 11.67 -16.48
C ALA A 537 -12.22 11.82 -14.95
N ASN A 538 -13.44 11.73 -14.43
CA ASN A 538 -13.73 11.83 -12.99
C ASN A 538 -13.29 10.58 -12.20
N ASP A 539 -13.10 9.45 -12.89
CA ASP A 539 -12.62 8.21 -12.27
C ASP A 539 -11.10 8.22 -12.08
N ILE A 540 -10.40 9.17 -12.70
CA ILE A 540 -8.95 9.36 -12.58
C ILE A 540 -8.65 10.15 -11.31
N LYS A 541 -8.02 9.48 -10.35
CA LYS A 541 -7.49 10.08 -9.13
C LYS A 541 -6.02 10.44 -9.29
N GLN A 542 -5.54 11.32 -8.42
CA GLN A 542 -4.13 11.69 -8.35
C GLN A 542 -3.65 11.57 -6.91
N THR A 543 -2.47 10.97 -6.70
CA THR A 543 -1.82 10.90 -5.39
C THR A 543 -0.71 11.95 -5.28
N GLU A 544 -0.56 12.51 -4.08
CA GLU A 544 0.58 13.37 -3.72
C GLU A 544 1.78 12.57 -3.19
N ILE A 545 1.60 11.26 -2.96
CA ILE A 545 2.67 10.37 -2.50
C ILE A 545 3.66 10.19 -3.64
N THR A 546 4.94 10.27 -3.31
CA THR A 546 6.06 10.09 -4.25
C THR A 546 6.92 8.91 -3.82
N SER A 547 7.77 8.41 -4.71
CA SER A 547 8.72 7.35 -4.36
C SER A 547 9.69 7.76 -3.23
N ARG A 548 9.95 9.06 -3.04
CA ARG A 548 10.74 9.60 -1.92
C ARG A 548 10.11 9.33 -0.55
N ASP A 549 8.78 9.37 -0.48
CA ASP A 549 8.06 9.24 0.79
C ASP A 549 8.10 7.80 1.34
N ILE A 550 8.24 6.82 0.43
CA ILE A 550 8.19 5.38 0.72
C ILE A 550 9.54 4.67 0.56
N ASP A 551 10.61 5.42 0.30
CA ASP A 551 11.94 4.84 0.13
C ASP A 551 12.51 4.34 1.47
N ARG A 552 13.23 3.23 1.46
CA ARG A 552 13.86 2.65 2.65
C ARG A 552 15.15 3.39 3.06
N GLN A 553 15.73 4.19 2.16
CA GLN A 553 17.02 4.85 2.29
C GLN A 553 18.11 3.82 2.63
N ASP A 554 19.15 4.23 3.37
CA ASP A 554 20.25 3.35 3.77
C ASP A 554 19.93 2.51 5.03
N PHE A 555 18.64 2.40 5.41
CA PHE A 555 18.24 1.60 6.56
C PHE A 555 18.07 0.12 6.19
N PRO A 556 18.42 -0.83 7.06
CA PRO A 556 18.22 -2.26 6.80
C PRO A 556 16.75 -2.65 6.65
N HIS A 557 15.83 -1.94 7.33
CA HIS A 557 14.39 -2.19 7.24
C HIS A 557 13.57 -0.93 7.60
N TYR A 558 12.33 -0.87 7.09
CA TYR A 558 11.41 0.25 7.31
C TYR A 558 11.16 0.53 8.79
N PHE A 559 11.03 -0.51 9.63
CA PHE A 559 10.82 -0.32 11.07
C PHE A 559 11.94 0.51 11.74
N PHE A 560 13.21 0.33 11.35
CA PHE A 560 14.31 1.10 11.92
C PHE A 560 14.33 2.52 11.37
N LYS A 561 14.10 2.68 10.06
CA LYS A 561 13.92 4.00 9.43
C LYS A 561 12.87 4.82 10.16
N GLU A 562 11.70 4.25 10.37
CA GLU A 562 10.53 4.97 10.88
C GLU A 562 10.64 5.30 12.37
N ILE A 563 11.34 4.49 13.16
CA ILE A 563 11.77 4.87 14.52
C ILE A 563 12.64 6.13 14.46
N PHE A 564 13.59 6.20 13.54
CA PHE A 564 14.50 7.35 13.39
C PHE A 564 13.82 8.59 12.80
N GLU A 565 12.78 8.40 11.99
CA GLU A 565 11.96 9.49 11.43
C GLU A 565 10.92 10.02 12.42
N SER A 566 10.54 9.23 13.44
CA SER A 566 9.50 9.57 14.42
C SER A 566 9.62 10.98 15.03
N PRO A 567 10.81 11.50 15.40
CA PRO A 567 10.93 12.88 15.90
C PRO A 567 10.47 13.93 14.87
N GLY A 568 10.80 13.72 13.59
CA GLY A 568 10.39 14.62 12.51
C GLY A 568 8.90 14.53 12.22
N SER A 569 8.30 13.33 12.31
CA SER A 569 6.85 13.14 12.17
C SER A 569 6.07 13.84 13.29
N VAL A 570 6.56 13.76 14.53
CA VAL A 570 5.99 14.49 15.68
C VAL A 570 6.12 16.01 15.48
N GLU A 571 7.29 16.49 15.05
CA GLU A 571 7.52 17.91 14.78
C GLU A 571 6.51 18.45 13.74
N LYS A 572 6.38 17.78 12.60
CA LYS A 572 5.40 18.13 11.55
C LYS A 572 3.95 18.08 12.03
N THR A 573 3.63 17.16 12.94
CA THR A 573 2.27 17.03 13.49
C THR A 573 1.88 18.24 14.33
N VAL A 574 2.84 18.84 15.05
CA VAL A 574 2.63 19.97 15.98
C VAL A 574 2.80 21.32 15.28
N GLN A 575 3.62 21.36 14.24
CA GLN A 575 3.96 22.56 13.48
C GLN A 575 2.70 23.25 12.92
N ASN A 576 2.71 24.58 12.91
CA ASN A 576 1.62 25.43 12.40
C ASN A 576 0.25 25.31 13.10
N ARG A 577 0.15 24.54 14.19
CA ARG A 577 -1.11 24.38 14.95
C ARG A 577 -1.24 25.26 16.19
N TRP A 578 -0.33 26.23 16.36
CA TRP A 578 -0.37 27.15 17.50
C TRP A 578 0.31 28.49 17.17
N ARG A 579 -0.06 29.53 17.91
CA ARG A 579 0.60 30.85 17.89
C ARG A 579 0.64 31.45 19.29
N ILE A 580 1.63 32.30 19.53
CA ILE A 580 1.70 33.15 20.73
C ILE A 580 1.40 34.58 20.31
N SER A 581 0.30 35.13 20.79
CA SER A 581 -0.03 36.56 20.65
C SER A 581 0.19 37.28 21.98
N ARG A 582 0.16 38.61 21.96
CA ARG A 582 0.10 39.44 23.18
C ARG A 582 -1.26 40.08 23.28
N LYS A 583 -1.97 39.84 24.38
CA LYS A 583 -3.24 40.49 24.72
C LYS A 583 -3.10 41.17 26.07
N ASN A 584 -3.33 42.48 26.13
CA ASN A 584 -3.19 43.29 27.35
C ASN A 584 -1.83 43.12 28.05
N GLY A 585 -0.74 43.02 27.28
CA GLY A 585 0.63 42.84 27.80
C GLY A 585 0.97 41.43 28.28
N LYS A 586 0.01 40.50 28.35
CA LYS A 586 0.24 39.09 28.67
C LYS A 586 0.36 38.23 27.41
N ARG A 587 1.17 37.16 27.49
CA ARG A 587 1.25 36.15 26.42
C ARG A 587 -0.07 35.36 26.39
N HIS A 588 -0.62 35.19 25.20
CA HIS A 588 -1.84 34.45 24.97
C HIS A 588 -1.55 33.35 23.94
N SER A 589 -1.76 32.09 24.31
CA SER A 589 -1.63 30.95 23.40
C SER A 589 -2.92 30.77 22.60
N LEU A 590 -2.79 30.66 21.29
CA LEU A 590 -3.89 30.28 20.42
C LEU A 590 -3.57 28.94 19.79
N ILE A 591 -4.39 27.92 20.09
CA ILE A 591 -4.35 26.65 19.33
C ILE A 591 -5.17 26.82 18.06
N ILE A 592 -4.52 26.60 16.92
CA ILE A 592 -5.06 26.77 15.57
C ILE A 592 -5.32 25.39 15.01
N LEU A 593 -6.60 25.02 15.00
CA LEU A 593 -7.13 23.89 14.26
C LEU A 593 -8.24 24.45 13.37
N GLU A 594 -8.22 24.06 12.10
CA GLU A 594 -9.19 24.48 11.09
C GLU A 594 -10.60 23.96 11.42
N ASP A 595 -11.61 24.59 10.81
CA ASP A 595 -13.02 24.24 11.03
C ASP A 595 -13.36 22.83 10.52
N ASP A 596 -12.55 22.25 9.63
CA ASP A 596 -12.66 20.85 9.20
C ASP A 596 -12.21 19.86 10.30
N VAL A 597 -11.36 20.29 11.23
CA VAL A 597 -10.94 19.51 12.39
C VAL A 597 -12.02 19.55 13.46
N ILE A 598 -12.48 20.75 13.83
CA ILE A 598 -13.55 20.95 14.82
C ILE A 598 -14.67 21.76 14.15
N PRO A 599 -15.66 21.08 13.55
CA PRO A 599 -16.77 21.75 12.88
C PRO A 599 -17.51 22.73 13.80
N PRO A 600 -18.10 23.81 13.26
CA PRO A 600 -18.85 24.78 14.06
C PRO A 600 -19.92 24.15 14.96
N ALA A 601 -20.61 23.11 14.46
CA ALA A 601 -21.61 22.38 15.24
C ALA A 601 -21.01 21.64 16.46
N LEU A 602 -19.79 21.09 16.33
CA LEU A 602 -19.07 20.43 17.41
C LEU A 602 -18.53 21.46 18.41
N ALA A 603 -17.96 22.56 17.93
CA ALA A 603 -17.50 23.66 18.78
C ALA A 603 -18.65 24.24 19.62
N GLU A 604 -19.82 24.46 19.01
CA GLU A 604 -21.03 24.92 19.70
C GLU A 604 -21.48 23.90 20.77
N ALA A 605 -21.42 22.60 20.47
CA ALA A 605 -21.80 21.55 21.41
C ALA A 605 -20.93 21.55 22.67
N PHE A 606 -19.63 21.82 22.54
CA PHE A 606 -18.73 22.02 23.69
C PHE A 606 -19.08 23.28 24.48
N GLN A 607 -19.24 24.43 23.82
CA GLN A 607 -19.54 25.71 24.48
C GLN A 607 -20.89 25.69 25.22
N LYS A 608 -21.88 24.97 24.67
CA LYS A 608 -23.20 24.80 25.28
C LYS A 608 -23.28 23.63 26.26
N ASN A 609 -22.15 23.00 26.62
CA ASN A 609 -22.08 21.86 27.56
C ASN A 609 -23.02 20.69 27.18
N ARG A 610 -23.20 20.43 25.87
CA ARG A 610 -23.99 19.30 25.36
C ARG A 610 -23.20 17.99 25.39
N ILE A 611 -21.88 18.07 25.24
CA ILE A 611 -20.99 16.91 25.31
C ILE A 611 -20.69 16.59 26.77
N ARG A 612 -20.99 15.36 27.16
CA ARG A 612 -20.76 14.81 28.50
C ARG A 612 -19.78 13.66 28.50
N ASN A 613 -19.61 12.99 27.36
CA ASN A 613 -18.72 11.84 27.22
C ASN A 613 -17.81 12.04 26.00
N ILE A 614 -16.52 11.73 26.17
CA ILE A 614 -15.57 11.64 25.06
C ILE A 614 -14.94 10.25 25.12
N LEU A 615 -15.06 9.50 24.03
CA LEU A 615 -14.48 8.18 23.91
C LEU A 615 -13.45 8.15 22.79
N PHE A 616 -12.21 7.86 23.14
CA PHE A 616 -11.19 7.51 22.16
C PHE A 616 -11.29 6.03 21.79
N ILE A 617 -11.30 5.73 20.49
CA ILE A 617 -11.33 4.34 20.01
C ILE A 617 -10.19 4.06 19.06
N GLY A 618 -9.71 2.82 19.05
CA GLY A 618 -8.71 2.35 18.11
C GLY A 618 -8.47 0.84 18.26
N GLN A 619 -7.64 0.26 17.41
CA GLN A 619 -7.27 -1.16 17.47
C GLN A 619 -5.74 -1.33 17.48
N GLY A 620 -5.24 -2.33 18.21
CA GLY A 620 -3.79 -2.57 18.33
C GLY A 620 -3.04 -1.37 18.93
N THR A 621 -1.89 -1.01 18.33
CA THR A 621 -1.11 0.19 18.70
C THR A 621 -1.96 1.47 18.71
N ALA A 622 -2.89 1.64 17.77
CA ALA A 622 -3.77 2.81 17.75
C ALA A 622 -4.75 2.82 18.94
N GLY A 623 -5.14 1.66 19.46
CA GLY A 623 -5.91 1.54 20.71
C GLY A 623 -5.09 1.94 21.94
N VAL A 624 -3.78 1.64 21.95
CA VAL A 624 -2.87 2.10 23.02
C VAL A 624 -2.66 3.61 22.92
N ALA A 625 -2.53 4.16 21.72
CA ALA A 625 -2.53 5.62 21.50
C ALA A 625 -3.85 6.25 21.97
N ALA A 626 -4.98 5.59 21.75
CA ALA A 626 -6.31 6.04 22.21
C ALA A 626 -6.34 6.19 23.74
N CYS A 627 -5.76 5.23 24.46
CA CYS A 627 -5.58 5.31 25.91
C CYS A 627 -4.68 6.49 26.33
N GLY A 628 -3.53 6.67 25.66
CA GLY A 628 -2.66 7.82 25.88
C GLY A 628 -3.36 9.17 25.69
N CYS A 629 -4.13 9.31 24.61
CA CYS A 629 -4.91 10.52 24.32
C CYS A 629 -6.02 10.76 25.34
N ALA A 630 -6.72 9.72 25.80
CA ALA A 630 -7.75 9.83 26.83
C ALA A 630 -7.16 10.32 28.17
N GLU A 631 -6.04 9.75 28.61
CA GLU A 631 -5.34 10.17 29.83
C GLU A 631 -4.84 11.62 29.77
N LEU A 632 -4.27 12.03 28.62
CA LEU A 632 -3.85 13.41 28.39
C LEU A 632 -5.04 14.38 28.42
N LEU A 633 -6.16 14.00 27.79
CA LEU A 633 -7.35 14.86 27.77
C LEU A 633 -7.97 14.98 29.17
N ASN A 634 -8.02 13.90 29.95
CA ASN A 634 -8.42 13.94 31.36
C ASN A 634 -7.54 14.92 32.15
N TYR A 635 -6.23 14.88 31.94
CA TYR A 635 -5.29 15.81 32.56
C TYR A 635 -5.54 17.27 32.14
N TYR A 636 -5.81 17.54 30.87
CA TYR A 636 -6.05 18.90 30.38
C TYR A 636 -7.42 19.47 30.77
N LEU A 637 -8.46 18.62 30.88
CA LEU A 637 -9.80 19.04 31.26
C LEU A 637 -10.06 19.05 32.77
N ALA A 638 -9.06 18.78 33.62
CA ALA A 638 -9.30 18.42 35.03
C ALA A 638 -10.36 19.28 35.75
N ASN A 639 -11.17 18.62 36.59
CA ASN A 639 -12.38 19.17 37.22
C ASN A 639 -13.52 19.49 36.23
N SER A 640 -13.51 18.87 35.04
CA SER A 640 -14.64 18.89 34.12
C SER A 640 -15.68 17.82 34.48
N SER A 641 -16.95 18.09 34.19
CA SER A 641 -18.02 17.09 34.24
C SER A 641 -18.02 16.14 33.04
N ILE A 642 -17.09 16.32 32.09
CA ILE A 642 -16.95 15.49 30.90
C ILE A 642 -16.18 14.23 31.30
N GLN A 643 -16.78 13.07 31.06
CA GLN A 643 -16.13 11.78 31.23
C GLN A 643 -15.30 11.46 29.99
N VAL A 644 -14.00 11.21 30.17
CA VAL A 644 -13.11 10.78 29.08
C VAL A 644 -12.63 9.37 29.34
N ALA A 645 -12.78 8.51 28.33
CA ALA A 645 -12.33 7.13 28.37
C ALA A 645 -11.73 6.70 27.03
N SER A 646 -11.14 5.51 27.01
CA SER A 646 -10.73 4.83 25.78
C SER A 646 -11.28 3.41 25.74
N LEU A 647 -11.64 2.93 24.56
CA LEU A 647 -12.02 1.53 24.33
C LEU A 647 -11.37 1.01 23.05
N LYS A 648 -11.15 -0.31 22.99
CA LYS A 648 -10.87 -0.94 21.70
C LYS A 648 -12.10 -0.78 20.79
N ALA A 649 -11.87 -0.53 19.50
CA ALA A 649 -12.96 -0.34 18.55
C ALA A 649 -13.91 -1.55 18.50
N SER A 650 -13.35 -2.77 18.57
CA SER A 650 -14.12 -4.02 18.62
C SER A 650 -15.04 -4.12 19.84
N GLU A 651 -14.55 -3.72 21.02
CA GLU A 651 -15.33 -3.74 22.27
C GLU A 651 -16.44 -2.70 22.27
N PHE A 652 -16.17 -1.51 21.71
CA PHE A 652 -17.19 -0.47 21.56
C PHE A 652 -18.34 -0.97 20.67
N SER A 653 -18.02 -1.53 19.50
CA SER A 653 -19.00 -2.09 18.56
C SER A 653 -19.77 -3.28 19.13
N GLY A 654 -19.09 -4.14 19.91
CA GLY A 654 -19.65 -5.39 20.41
C GLY A 654 -20.46 -5.28 21.70
N SER A 655 -20.21 -4.28 22.55
CA SER A 655 -20.73 -4.32 23.94
C SER A 655 -21.15 -2.97 24.54
N VAL A 656 -20.83 -1.82 23.93
CA VAL A 656 -20.98 -0.49 24.58
C VAL A 656 -21.80 0.49 23.74
N LEU A 657 -22.97 0.07 23.26
CA LEU A 657 -23.86 0.94 22.49
C LEU A 657 -25.17 1.22 23.23
N LYS A 658 -25.24 2.42 23.82
CA LYS A 658 -26.49 3.00 24.31
C LYS A 658 -27.45 3.27 23.15
N THR A 659 -28.75 3.40 23.45
CA THR A 659 -29.79 3.70 22.44
C THR A 659 -29.57 5.06 21.76
N SER A 660 -28.94 6.01 22.44
CA SER A 660 -28.59 7.34 21.92
C SER A 660 -27.22 7.77 22.43
N LEU A 661 -26.45 8.42 21.56
CA LEU A 661 -25.11 8.94 21.83
C LEU A 661 -25.00 10.45 21.55
N LYS A 662 -26.13 11.18 21.55
CA LYS A 662 -26.20 12.63 21.27
C LYS A 662 -25.33 13.53 22.16
N ASP A 663 -24.97 13.08 23.35
CA ASP A 663 -24.11 13.77 24.32
C ASP A 663 -22.64 13.28 24.28
N THR A 664 -22.30 12.48 23.28
CA THR A 664 -21.03 11.75 23.20
C THR A 664 -20.25 12.14 21.95
N LEU A 665 -18.96 12.41 22.12
CA LEU A 665 -17.99 12.53 21.03
C LEU A 665 -17.15 11.26 20.96
N ILE A 666 -17.10 10.63 19.79
CA ILE A 666 -16.20 9.52 19.49
C ILE A 666 -15.03 10.02 18.68
N ILE A 667 -13.80 9.76 19.14
CA ILE A 667 -12.57 10.12 18.44
C ILE A 667 -11.85 8.84 18.05
N ALA A 668 -11.91 8.48 16.77
CA ALA A 668 -11.18 7.33 16.24
C ALA A 668 -9.70 7.66 16.02
N ILE A 669 -8.81 6.77 16.45
CA ILE A 669 -7.39 6.80 16.13
C ILE A 669 -7.08 5.65 15.18
N THR A 670 -6.51 5.97 14.02
CA THR A 670 -6.13 4.97 13.02
C THR A 670 -4.98 5.48 12.16
N GLN A 671 -4.06 4.60 11.76
CA GLN A 671 -2.96 4.97 10.85
C GLN A 671 -3.46 4.95 9.39
N SER A 672 -4.10 3.85 8.97
CA SER A 672 -4.47 3.60 7.58
C SER A 672 -5.79 4.26 7.17
N GLY A 673 -6.68 4.50 8.14
CA GLY A 673 -8.05 4.95 7.90
C GLY A 673 -8.97 3.90 7.25
N THR A 674 -8.49 2.66 7.12
CA THR A 674 -9.23 1.54 6.50
C THR A 674 -9.56 0.42 7.48
N THR A 675 -9.16 0.53 8.75
CA THR A 675 -9.38 -0.51 9.77
C THR A 675 -10.88 -0.79 9.97
N THR A 676 -11.34 -1.98 9.56
CA THR A 676 -12.76 -2.37 9.52
C THR A 676 -13.49 -2.14 10.84
N ASP A 677 -12.96 -2.65 11.95
CA ASP A 677 -13.59 -2.49 13.27
C ASP A 677 -13.76 -1.01 13.68
N THR A 678 -12.80 -0.17 13.30
CA THR A 678 -12.81 1.27 13.64
C THR A 678 -13.82 2.02 12.77
N ASN A 679 -13.86 1.73 11.47
CA ASN A 679 -14.86 2.32 10.57
C ASN A 679 -16.29 1.90 10.96
N MET A 680 -16.49 0.62 11.27
CA MET A 680 -17.78 0.10 11.73
C MET A 680 -18.21 0.74 13.06
N ALA A 681 -17.29 0.89 14.02
CA ALA A 681 -17.56 1.58 15.28
C ALA A 681 -18.05 3.02 15.05
N ILE A 682 -17.41 3.76 14.14
CA ILE A 682 -17.83 5.12 13.76
C ILE A 682 -19.24 5.13 13.15
N ASP A 683 -19.52 4.24 12.20
CA ASP A 683 -20.85 4.18 11.57
C ASP A 683 -21.95 3.88 12.59
N MET A 684 -21.70 2.92 13.50
CA MET A 684 -22.63 2.57 14.57
C MET A 684 -22.86 3.74 15.54
N ALA A 685 -21.82 4.52 15.84
CA ALA A 685 -21.93 5.70 16.69
C ALA A 685 -22.76 6.80 16.02
N ARG A 686 -22.52 7.05 14.72
CA ARG A 686 -23.25 8.06 13.93
C ARG A 686 -24.72 7.73 13.78
N GLN A 687 -25.06 6.47 13.53
CA GLN A 687 -26.45 6.00 13.50
C GLN A 687 -27.19 6.28 14.83
N ARG A 688 -26.44 6.46 15.93
CA ARG A 688 -26.95 6.83 17.26
C ARG A 688 -26.78 8.32 17.59
N ASN A 689 -26.48 9.14 16.58
CA ASN A 689 -26.32 10.59 16.66
C ASN A 689 -25.11 11.06 17.49
N ALA A 690 -24.06 10.24 17.61
CA ALA A 690 -22.80 10.70 18.20
C ALA A 690 -22.14 11.75 17.32
N TYR A 691 -21.42 12.69 17.93
CA TYR A 691 -20.42 13.46 17.22
C TYR A 691 -19.20 12.56 16.96
N THR A 692 -18.57 12.72 15.80
CA THR A 692 -17.46 11.86 15.37
C THR A 692 -16.27 12.63 14.85
N MET A 693 -15.08 12.23 15.27
CA MET A 693 -13.80 12.73 14.75
C MET A 693 -12.82 11.58 14.48
N ALA A 694 -11.82 11.83 13.65
CA ALA A 694 -10.69 10.92 13.46
C ALA A 694 -9.34 11.64 13.58
N ILE A 695 -8.38 11.00 14.25
CA ILE A 695 -6.95 11.29 14.16
C ILE A 695 -6.34 10.25 13.22
N VAL A 696 -5.89 10.69 12.04
CA VAL A 696 -5.46 9.79 10.97
C VAL A 696 -4.21 10.27 10.25
N ASN A 697 -3.42 9.36 9.70
CA ASN A 697 -2.23 9.71 8.91
C ASN A 697 -2.54 9.81 7.41
N ARG A 698 -3.23 8.80 6.86
CA ARG A 698 -3.53 8.72 5.42
C ARG A 698 -4.66 9.68 5.03
N ARG A 699 -4.34 10.66 4.16
CA ARG A 699 -5.34 11.52 3.50
C ARG A 699 -6.26 10.70 2.61
N ASP A 700 -7.52 11.13 2.52
CA ASP A 700 -8.56 10.52 1.67
C ASP A 700 -8.74 9.01 1.90
N SER A 701 -8.53 8.56 3.14
CA SER A 701 -8.81 7.19 3.55
C SER A 701 -10.29 7.04 3.93
N ASP A 702 -10.81 5.81 3.95
CA ASP A 702 -12.26 5.60 4.09
C ASP A 702 -12.86 6.28 5.34
N ILE A 703 -12.13 6.34 6.45
CA ILE A 703 -12.59 6.99 7.68
C ILE A 703 -12.79 8.50 7.53
N THR A 704 -12.02 9.18 6.67
CA THR A 704 -12.07 10.65 6.53
C THR A 704 -13.39 11.12 5.93
N PHE A 705 -14.07 10.24 5.20
CA PHE A 705 -15.40 10.50 4.63
C PHE A 705 -16.55 10.08 5.54
N ARG A 706 -16.24 9.41 6.67
CA ARG A 706 -17.24 8.88 7.61
C ARG A 706 -17.41 9.75 8.86
N VAL A 707 -16.42 10.53 9.25
CA VAL A 707 -16.46 11.34 10.48
C VAL A 707 -16.85 12.81 10.22
N ASP A 708 -17.26 13.52 11.26
CA ASP A 708 -17.61 14.95 11.16
C ASP A 708 -16.36 15.85 11.11
N GLY A 709 -15.27 15.46 11.79
CA GLY A 709 -14.02 16.22 11.80
C GLY A 709 -12.77 15.35 11.70
N VAL A 710 -11.73 15.85 11.03
CA VAL A 710 -10.50 15.07 10.75
C VAL A 710 -9.25 15.83 11.18
N LEU A 711 -8.43 15.23 12.04
CA LEU A 711 -7.11 15.73 12.39
C LEU A 711 -6.02 14.85 11.76
N TYR A 712 -5.33 15.40 10.77
CA TYR A 712 -4.20 14.70 10.15
C TYR A 712 -2.93 14.76 11.00
N THR A 713 -2.26 13.61 11.12
CA THR A 713 -0.88 13.52 11.64
C THR A 713 0.14 13.82 10.54
N SER A 714 1.27 14.42 10.92
CA SER A 714 2.33 14.87 10.01
C SER A 714 1.79 15.71 8.85
N THR A 715 2.35 15.59 7.65
CA THR A 715 1.88 16.26 6.42
C THR A 715 0.83 15.46 5.65
N GLY A 716 0.44 14.28 6.14
CA GLY A 716 -0.38 13.30 5.41
C GLY A 716 0.33 12.56 4.27
N ARG A 717 1.60 12.89 4.00
CA ARG A 717 2.50 12.17 3.07
C ARG A 717 3.50 11.26 3.80
N ASP A 718 3.49 11.26 5.13
CA ASP A 718 4.45 10.53 5.96
C ASP A 718 4.01 9.07 6.16
N ILE A 719 4.12 8.29 5.08
CA ILE A 719 3.63 6.92 5.02
C ILE A 719 4.45 6.00 5.93
N GLU A 720 3.75 5.19 6.72
CA GLU A 720 4.36 4.12 7.51
C GLU A 720 4.26 2.82 6.69
N MET A 721 5.41 2.34 6.23
CA MET A 721 5.60 1.12 5.44
C MET A 721 5.88 -0.10 6.32
N SER A 722 6.44 0.10 7.53
CA SER A 722 6.58 -0.98 8.49
C SER A 722 5.21 -1.51 8.90
N VAL A 723 5.08 -2.84 8.98
CA VAL A 723 3.90 -3.48 9.55
C VAL A 723 3.72 -3.13 11.02
N ALA A 724 4.82 -3.16 11.79
CA ALA A 724 4.79 -2.76 13.19
C ALA A 724 4.83 -1.23 13.27
N SER A 725 3.77 -0.64 13.82
CA SER A 725 3.65 0.82 13.91
C SER A 725 4.67 1.49 14.82
N THR A 726 5.15 2.69 14.45
CA THR A 726 6.19 3.45 15.17
C THR A 726 5.90 4.95 15.16
N LYS A 727 6.27 5.67 14.09
CA LYS A 727 6.08 7.12 13.95
C LYS A 727 4.62 7.53 14.02
N ALA A 728 3.70 6.68 13.56
CA ALA A 728 2.27 6.92 13.66
C ALA A 728 1.81 6.96 15.13
N TYR A 729 2.27 6.04 15.99
CA TYR A 729 1.94 6.02 17.42
C TYR A 729 2.30 7.35 18.12
N TYR A 730 3.56 7.79 17.97
CA TYR A 730 4.03 9.03 18.58
C TYR A 730 3.29 10.26 18.02
N SER A 731 3.06 10.28 16.71
CA SER A 731 2.36 11.38 16.05
C SER A 731 0.88 11.44 16.45
N GLN A 732 0.22 10.29 16.64
CA GLN A 732 -1.17 10.21 17.12
C GLN A 732 -1.30 10.79 18.54
N ILE A 733 -0.36 10.49 19.44
CA ILE A 733 -0.33 11.06 20.80
C ILE A 733 -0.05 12.57 20.75
N ALA A 734 0.85 13.03 19.89
CA ALA A 734 1.13 14.46 19.70
C ALA A 734 -0.09 15.21 19.14
N ALA A 735 -0.79 14.63 18.17
CA ALA A 735 -2.05 15.17 17.63
C ALA A 735 -3.15 15.21 18.69
N GLY A 736 -3.30 14.13 19.47
CA GLY A 736 -4.23 14.08 20.60
C GLY A 736 -3.91 15.12 21.67
N SER A 737 -2.62 15.42 21.88
CA SER A 737 -2.19 16.48 22.80
C SER A 737 -2.64 17.86 22.33
N ILE A 738 -2.39 18.21 21.06
CA ILE A 738 -2.84 19.49 20.48
C ILE A 738 -4.36 19.60 20.48
N LEU A 739 -5.07 18.53 20.10
CA LEU A 739 -6.53 18.49 20.17
C LEU A 739 -7.02 18.73 21.60
N GLY A 740 -6.41 18.08 22.58
CA GLY A 740 -6.79 18.24 23.99
C GLY A 740 -6.55 19.66 24.52
N LEU A 741 -5.45 20.31 24.14
CA LEU A 741 -5.21 21.73 24.45
C LEU A 741 -6.25 22.63 23.79
N LYS A 742 -6.65 22.36 22.54
CA LYS A 742 -7.73 23.10 21.87
C LYS A 742 -9.05 22.94 22.62
N LEU A 743 -9.39 21.72 23.05
CA LEU A 743 -10.62 21.47 23.80
C LEU A 743 -10.60 22.12 25.19
N ALA A 744 -9.45 22.13 25.88
CA ALA A 744 -9.27 22.85 27.14
C ALA A 744 -9.46 24.37 26.97
N GLN A 745 -8.96 24.93 25.86
CA GLN A 745 -9.17 26.33 25.48
C GLN A 745 -10.65 26.62 25.16
N LEU A 746 -11.30 25.78 24.34
CA LEU A 746 -12.71 25.93 23.96
C LEU A 746 -13.67 25.84 25.15
N THR A 747 -13.32 25.02 26.14
CA THR A 747 -14.12 24.82 27.36
C THR A 747 -13.70 25.73 28.53
N ALA A 748 -12.71 26.60 28.31
CA ALA A 748 -12.12 27.50 29.31
C ALA A 748 -11.71 26.79 30.62
N ARG A 749 -11.17 25.56 30.51
CA ARG A 749 -10.77 24.73 31.67
C ARG A 749 -9.33 24.96 32.14
N ARG A 750 -8.52 25.60 31.30
CA ARG A 750 -7.12 25.93 31.55
C ARG A 750 -6.86 27.37 31.12
N ASP A 751 -5.95 28.01 31.83
CA ASP A 751 -5.47 29.34 31.49
C ASP A 751 -4.36 29.28 30.43
N ASP A 752 -3.98 30.45 29.92
CA ASP A 752 -2.94 30.57 28.90
C ASP A 752 -1.57 30.10 29.42
N ASP A 753 -1.26 30.33 30.70
CA ASP A 753 0.03 29.95 31.28
C ASP A 753 0.20 28.42 31.29
N PHE A 754 -0.86 27.67 31.65
CA PHE A 754 -0.86 26.22 31.54
C PHE A 754 -0.70 25.75 30.09
N ILE A 755 -1.50 26.32 29.17
CA ILE A 755 -1.46 25.91 27.75
C ILE A 755 -0.08 26.20 27.15
N LEU A 756 0.52 27.37 27.45
CA LEU A 756 1.87 27.72 27.02
C LEU A 756 2.92 26.75 27.58
N GLY A 757 2.82 26.38 28.86
CA GLY A 757 3.72 25.41 29.48
C GLY A 757 3.69 24.03 28.81
N GLU A 758 2.50 23.53 28.48
CA GLU A 758 2.33 22.26 27.79
C GLU A 758 2.78 22.32 26.31
N LEU A 759 2.52 23.44 25.62
CA LEU A 759 3.06 23.67 24.27
C LEU A 759 4.58 23.66 24.26
N GLU A 760 5.24 24.32 25.23
CA GLU A 760 6.70 24.33 25.34
C GLU A 760 7.27 22.92 25.58
N ARG A 761 6.56 22.07 26.35
CA ARG A 761 6.94 20.66 26.55
C ARG A 761 6.79 19.86 25.26
N LEU A 762 5.68 20.04 24.55
CA LEU A 762 5.40 19.36 23.29
C LEU A 762 6.41 19.73 22.21
N MET A 763 6.81 21.00 22.12
CA MET A 763 7.87 21.46 21.21
C MET A 763 9.25 20.87 21.54
N LYS A 764 9.52 20.54 22.80
CA LYS A 764 10.77 19.90 23.21
C LYS A 764 10.80 18.40 22.88
N LEU A 765 9.64 17.76 22.70
CA LEU A 765 9.51 16.32 22.51
C LEU A 765 10.40 15.76 21.37
N PRO A 766 10.42 16.33 20.15
CA PRO A 766 11.32 15.85 19.08
C PRO A 766 12.80 15.82 19.49
N SER A 767 13.26 16.85 20.21
CA SER A 767 14.66 16.92 20.68
C SER A 767 14.97 15.86 21.74
N LEU A 768 14.01 15.55 22.62
CA LEU A 768 14.14 14.51 23.64
C LEU A 768 14.14 13.11 23.00
N MET A 769 13.29 12.87 22.00
CA MET A 769 13.30 11.63 21.23
C MET A 769 14.65 11.42 20.54
N LYS A 770 15.20 12.47 19.90
CA LYS A 770 16.56 12.42 19.29
C LYS A 770 17.63 12.04 20.31
N LYS A 771 17.56 12.53 21.56
CA LYS A 771 18.49 12.14 22.63
C LYS A 771 18.39 10.66 23.01
N VAL A 772 17.18 10.07 23.02
CA VAL A 772 16.99 8.63 23.27
C VAL A 772 17.55 7.81 22.11
N LEU A 773 17.24 8.20 20.86
CA LEU A 773 17.70 7.51 19.66
C LEU A 773 19.24 7.55 19.49
N ALA A 774 19.89 8.61 19.98
CA ALA A 774 21.35 8.70 20.00
C ALA A 774 22.03 7.62 20.88
N ARG A 775 21.27 6.90 21.72
CA ARG A 775 21.76 5.77 22.54
C ARG A 775 21.52 4.40 21.89
N LYS A 776 21.23 4.35 20.59
CA LYS A 776 20.85 3.11 19.89
C LYS A 776 21.86 1.96 20.08
N GLU A 777 23.16 2.24 20.09
CA GLU A 777 24.21 1.22 20.27
C GLU A 777 24.22 0.66 21.70
N GLU A 778 23.89 1.48 22.70
CA GLU A 778 23.75 1.04 24.10
C GLU A 778 22.51 0.13 24.25
N ILE A 779 21.38 0.57 23.70
CA ILE A 779 20.13 -0.20 23.70
C ILE A 779 20.33 -1.53 22.96
N ALA A 780 20.96 -1.52 21.79
CA ALA A 780 21.26 -2.72 21.02
C ALA A 780 22.17 -3.69 21.79
N ARG A 781 23.23 -3.21 22.46
CA ARG A 781 24.09 -4.06 23.30
C ARG A 781 23.31 -4.70 24.46
N SER A 782 22.44 -3.94 25.11
CA SER A 782 21.56 -4.47 26.16
C SER A 782 20.64 -5.55 25.61
N ALA A 783 19.98 -5.30 24.48
CA ALA A 783 19.11 -6.26 23.83
C ALA A 783 19.87 -7.55 23.49
N HIS A 784 21.01 -7.48 22.79
CA HIS A 784 21.80 -8.66 22.42
C HIS A 784 22.27 -9.46 23.63
N LYS A 785 22.66 -8.80 24.72
CA LYS A 785 23.13 -9.47 25.94
C LYS A 785 22.02 -10.20 26.68
N PHE A 786 20.87 -9.55 26.87
CA PHE A 786 19.84 -10.06 27.78
C PHE A 786 18.70 -10.78 27.07
N ALA A 787 18.31 -10.32 25.87
CA ALA A 787 17.12 -10.81 25.16
C ALA A 787 17.17 -12.31 24.81
N PRO A 788 18.28 -12.85 24.26
CA PRO A 788 18.33 -14.26 23.86
C PRO A 788 18.38 -15.20 25.08
N THR A 789 18.95 -14.73 26.20
CA THR A 789 19.19 -15.57 27.39
C THR A 789 17.91 -15.88 28.18
N LYS A 790 16.81 -15.16 27.93
CA LYS A 790 15.57 -15.28 28.69
C LYS A 790 14.42 -15.74 27.80
N ARG A 791 13.75 -16.81 28.24
CA ARG A 791 12.58 -17.39 27.56
C ARG A 791 11.32 -16.54 27.74
N TYR A 792 11.08 -16.03 28.94
CA TYR A 792 9.87 -15.29 29.30
C TYR A 792 10.20 -13.87 29.70
N TRP A 793 9.44 -12.92 29.17
CA TRP A 793 9.60 -11.50 29.43
C TRP A 793 8.25 -10.94 29.88
N ALA A 794 8.30 -10.02 30.85
CA ALA A 794 7.17 -9.20 31.23
C ALA A 794 7.60 -7.73 31.16
N VAL A 795 6.72 -6.88 30.63
CA VAL A 795 6.92 -5.44 30.61
C VAL A 795 6.05 -4.82 31.70
N VAL A 796 6.61 -3.97 32.54
CA VAL A 796 5.87 -3.38 33.66
C VAL A 796 5.93 -1.87 33.60
N GLY A 797 4.85 -1.22 34.02
CA GLY A 797 4.79 0.24 34.12
C GLY A 797 3.61 0.71 34.97
N SER A 798 3.70 1.91 35.52
CA SER A 798 2.65 2.53 36.33
C SER A 798 2.29 3.91 35.78
N GLY A 799 1.03 4.32 35.92
CA GLY A 799 0.52 5.55 35.31
C GLY A 799 0.79 5.58 33.80
N TYR A 800 1.33 6.68 33.28
CA TYR A 800 1.68 6.81 31.85
C TYR A 800 2.68 5.75 31.35
N ASN A 801 3.56 5.23 32.22
CA ASN A 801 4.49 4.17 31.84
C ASN A 801 3.79 2.84 31.58
N LYS A 802 2.57 2.63 32.10
CA LYS A 802 1.77 1.45 31.76
C LYS A 802 1.35 1.47 30.29
N ILE A 803 1.01 2.64 29.76
CA ILE A 803 0.65 2.83 28.34
C ILE A 803 1.87 2.51 27.45
N ALA A 804 3.05 2.99 27.83
CA ALA A 804 4.29 2.64 27.15
C ALA A 804 4.59 1.12 27.24
N ALA A 805 4.36 0.50 28.40
CA ALA A 805 4.55 -0.94 28.57
C ALA A 805 3.61 -1.77 27.68
N ASP A 806 2.36 -1.35 27.53
CA ASP A 806 1.39 -1.99 26.64
C ASP A 806 1.79 -1.91 25.17
N GLU A 807 2.35 -0.78 24.75
CA GLU A 807 2.87 -0.61 23.39
C GLU A 807 4.12 -1.46 23.14
N ILE A 808 5.07 -1.45 24.09
CA ILE A 808 6.29 -2.27 24.01
C ILE A 808 5.92 -3.76 23.92
N ARG A 809 4.93 -4.21 24.70
CA ARG A 809 4.42 -5.58 24.63
C ARG A 809 3.94 -5.92 23.22
N ILE A 810 3.17 -5.04 22.59
CA ILE A 810 2.70 -5.24 21.21
C ILE A 810 3.89 -5.40 20.26
N LYS A 811 4.85 -4.45 20.28
CA LYS A 811 6.00 -4.48 19.36
C LYS A 811 6.84 -5.74 19.51
N LEU A 812 7.14 -6.13 20.74
CA LEU A 812 7.94 -7.33 20.98
C LEU A 812 7.17 -8.61 20.58
N SER A 813 5.85 -8.68 20.80
CA SER A 813 5.05 -9.82 20.33
C SER A 813 4.97 -9.88 18.79
N GLU A 814 4.80 -8.75 18.11
CA GLU A 814 4.73 -8.65 16.64
C GLU A 814 6.06 -9.02 15.96
N LEU A 815 7.19 -8.60 16.53
CA LEU A 815 8.50 -8.69 15.87
C LEU A 815 9.35 -9.87 16.37
N CYS A 816 9.17 -10.29 17.62
CA CYS A 816 9.95 -11.38 18.20
C CYS A 816 9.18 -12.70 18.28
N TYR A 817 7.88 -12.72 17.97
CA TYR A 817 6.99 -13.89 18.06
C TYR A 817 7.01 -14.57 19.44
N LYS A 818 7.19 -13.76 20.49
CA LYS A 818 7.13 -14.20 21.88
C LYS A 818 5.82 -13.73 22.51
N THR A 819 5.20 -14.62 23.29
CA THR A 819 4.14 -14.22 24.22
C THR A 819 4.75 -13.40 25.33
N ILE A 820 4.35 -12.14 25.42
CA ILE A 820 4.87 -11.17 26.39
C ILE A 820 3.67 -10.59 27.13
N SER A 821 3.74 -10.55 28.46
CA SER A 821 2.74 -9.89 29.29
C SER A 821 3.10 -8.43 29.52
N SER A 822 2.08 -7.61 29.75
CA SER A 822 2.24 -6.26 30.30
C SER A 822 1.40 -6.12 31.56
N ASP A 823 2.02 -5.62 32.63
CA ASP A 823 1.40 -5.56 33.95
C ASP A 823 1.65 -4.19 34.61
N VAL A 824 0.81 -3.85 35.59
CA VAL A 824 1.07 -2.72 36.49
C VAL A 824 2.16 -3.13 37.49
N VAL A 825 3.11 -2.24 37.80
CA VAL A 825 4.25 -2.59 38.68
C VAL A 825 3.76 -3.04 40.05
N GLU A 826 2.75 -2.36 40.58
CA GLU A 826 2.17 -2.61 41.90
C GLU A 826 1.45 -3.96 41.97
N ASP A 827 0.80 -4.40 40.88
CA ASP A 827 0.06 -5.66 40.81
C ASP A 827 0.96 -6.89 40.97
N LYS A 828 2.27 -6.75 40.74
CA LYS A 828 3.24 -7.84 40.96
C LYS A 828 3.31 -8.31 42.41
N LYS A 829 2.76 -7.56 43.37
CA LYS A 829 2.65 -7.98 44.78
C LYS A 829 1.37 -8.76 45.08
N HIS A 830 0.45 -8.86 44.13
CA HIS A 830 -0.87 -9.47 44.28
C HIS A 830 -1.05 -10.74 43.42
N ILE A 831 0.05 -11.22 42.83
CA ILE A 831 0.11 -12.41 41.99
C ILE A 831 1.17 -13.32 42.63
N ASP A 832 0.81 -13.92 43.76
CA ASP A 832 1.57 -15.02 44.39
C ASP A 832 1.21 -16.37 43.75
#